data_AF-A0A917J9S2-F1
#
_entry.id   AF-A0A917J9S2-F1
#
_cell.length_a   1.000
_cell.length_b   1.000
_cell.length_c   1.000
_cell.angle_alpha   90.00
_cell.angle_beta   90.00
_cell.angle_gamma   90.00
#
_symmetry.space_group_name_H-M   'P 1'
#
loop_
_entity.id
_entity.type
_entity.pdbx_description
1 polymer ?
#
loop_
_entity_poly.entity_id
_entity_poly.type
_entity_poly.pdbx_seq_one_letter_code
_entity_poly.pdbx_strand_id
1 'polypeptide(L)'
;MFIKRFIAISALCITAGAAMAQSKQASVWPAVKMQTRPWTRWWWMGNAVDQKNIGNLLRKYQQAGFGGVEVTPIYGAIGYESRYIDYLSPKWMDMLNYTATTASQLGMGMDMNTGTGWPFGGPQIKTADAATKIIIQTYKLNPGEIVKDAIRVNDPKQRDVAVLQALVAYDDKGNVTNVMDKVDANGNFNMPPVTVNTEIYAAFAGKTLQKVKRAAPGGEGFTLDHLSKTATDTYLARFTNAYKNGRPNVRAYFNDSYEVYGASWSPGLFDAFQKDHGYDLRMHMRELTSTDGNEMVGRVKSDYRETMSNMLLHNFTQNWTNWAHGLKSMTKNQSHGSPGNLLDLYGTVDIPECETFGSSKFNIPGLRRDSADVRNVDPDPIMLKFASSAGHVNSKPLISSETFTWLTEHFKTSYSQCKPEVEQIFLSGVNHVFYHGTTYSPEDVKFPGWLFYASMNMVPDNSLWSHATGLNGYITRVQSVLQAGKADNEVLMYWPIYDAWAHPKGMDMPLAIHDIKEWLTPTAFYKNANELQAKGYSLDFVSDLALSKSSGSKAGVKTSANANYKVLVIPECKLMPVETLQQILKLAAGGATVIFQKLPEDVPGLANLETRRAALKQALATLKFANAGGVKQAVVGAGRVMLSGDLDDALTAVNIQGEELVKTGLKFIRRDVNGAKYYYLVNHTSKPVDKTIGLNCRRAGNVILMDPQSGRYGAAKSVSVIADGESTVVYTTHVRVQLQPGEALIVFAGAKPQTGLPKWKYLDKQTGEIALANPWNLTFTQGGPKLPSPKKLDKLISWTDLGDTTAVSFSGTGVYTSTFILPTNPPGEWVLDLGQVDESARVWINGKDAGILWSIPFKTRVGSMLKAGTNTIKIEVDNLMANRIRYMDQHKIEWRKYHEINFVNIDYKPFDASNWKPMPSGLLGPVKLVQYK
;
A
#
# COMPACT_ATOMS: atom_id res chain seq x y z
N MET A 1 22.56 -78.70 -9.93
CA MET A 1 23.16 -77.35 -9.73
C MET A 1 22.29 -76.36 -10.50
N PHE A 2 21.96 -75.17 -9.96
CA PHE A 2 21.12 -74.11 -10.59
C PHE A 2 19.60 -74.08 -10.35
N ILE A 3 19.12 -74.37 -9.13
CA ILE A 3 17.83 -73.82 -8.64
C ILE A 3 18.00 -73.49 -7.15
N LYS A 4 18.57 -72.32 -6.82
CA LYS A 4 18.60 -71.77 -5.43
C LYS A 4 19.04 -70.30 -5.30
N ARG A 5 18.97 -69.48 -6.36
CA ARG A 5 19.46 -68.08 -6.32
C ARG A 5 18.48 -66.97 -6.73
N PHE A 6 17.22 -67.26 -7.04
CA PHE A 6 16.28 -66.22 -7.50
C PHE A 6 15.12 -65.85 -6.56
N ILE A 7 15.01 -66.46 -5.37
CA ILE A 7 13.94 -66.14 -4.40
C ILE A 7 14.41 -65.22 -3.25
N ALA A 8 15.71 -64.97 -3.11
CA ALA A 8 16.24 -64.13 -2.03
C ALA A 8 16.38 -62.63 -2.38
N ILE A 9 16.20 -62.22 -3.64
CA ILE A 9 16.38 -60.81 -4.06
C ILE A 9 15.05 -60.07 -4.23
N SER A 10 13.94 -60.77 -4.45
CA SER A 10 12.61 -60.15 -4.55
C SER A 10 11.95 -59.86 -3.20
N ALA A 11 12.40 -60.49 -2.11
CA ALA A 11 11.87 -60.25 -0.76
C ALA A 11 12.59 -59.14 0.02
N LEU A 12 13.82 -58.75 -0.39
CA LEU A 12 14.56 -57.64 0.23
C LEU A 12 14.24 -56.26 -0.40
N CYS A 13 13.73 -56.22 -1.64
CA CYS A 13 13.33 -54.96 -2.28
C CYS A 13 11.91 -54.51 -1.93
N ILE A 14 11.07 -55.38 -1.35
CA ILE A 14 9.70 -55.02 -0.95
C ILE A 14 9.63 -54.58 0.52
N THR A 15 10.64 -54.88 1.35
CA THR A 15 10.72 -54.42 2.75
C THR A 15 11.59 -53.18 2.95
N ALA A 16 12.50 -52.85 2.01
CA ALA A 16 13.25 -51.58 2.04
C ALA A 16 12.50 -50.39 1.41
N GLY A 17 11.50 -50.64 0.56
CA GLY A 17 10.64 -49.61 -0.04
C GLY A 17 9.53 -49.06 0.86
N ALA A 18 9.29 -49.69 2.02
CA ALA A 18 8.24 -49.30 2.96
C ALA A 18 8.76 -48.45 4.15
N ALA A 19 10.07 -48.21 4.27
CA ALA A 19 10.67 -47.48 5.39
C ALA A 19 11.11 -46.03 5.09
N MET A 20 10.89 -45.53 3.86
CA MET A 20 11.09 -44.11 3.52
C MET A 20 9.90 -43.52 2.75
N ALA A 21 8.69 -43.85 3.17
CA ALA A 21 7.55 -42.97 2.99
C ALA A 21 7.24 -42.33 4.35
N GLN A 22 8.19 -41.54 4.88
CA GLN A 22 7.85 -40.55 5.87
C GLN A 22 6.90 -39.60 5.15
N SER A 23 5.60 -39.73 5.40
CA SER A 23 4.61 -38.79 4.93
C SER A 23 5.09 -37.42 5.37
N LYS A 24 5.59 -36.60 4.43
CA LYS A 24 5.80 -35.18 4.68
C LYS A 24 4.42 -34.65 5.04
N GLN A 25 4.15 -34.53 6.33
CA GLN A 25 2.95 -33.89 6.83
C GLN A 25 2.91 -32.52 6.14
N ALA A 26 1.84 -32.26 5.38
CA ALA A 26 1.71 -30.99 4.68
C ALA A 26 1.89 -29.85 5.69
N SER A 27 2.74 -28.88 5.36
CA SER A 27 2.97 -27.70 6.21
C SER A 27 1.63 -27.04 6.56
N VAL A 28 1.45 -26.66 7.83
CA VAL A 28 0.27 -25.87 8.25
C VAL A 28 0.29 -24.45 7.68
N TRP A 29 1.47 -23.97 7.29
CA TRP A 29 1.66 -22.70 6.60
C TRP A 29 1.38 -22.87 5.10
N PRO A 30 0.68 -21.91 4.46
CA PRO A 30 0.57 -21.87 3.00
C PRO A 30 1.93 -21.91 2.30
N ALA A 31 1.94 -22.37 1.06
CA ALA A 31 3.16 -22.48 0.28
C ALA A 31 3.80 -21.09 0.05
N VAL A 32 5.09 -20.98 0.36
CA VAL A 32 5.89 -19.78 0.09
C VAL A 32 6.20 -19.71 -1.40
N LYS A 33 5.94 -18.55 -2.00
CA LYS A 33 6.25 -18.21 -3.40
C LYS A 33 7.09 -16.93 -3.43
N MET A 34 7.61 -16.55 -4.59
CA MET A 34 8.33 -15.28 -4.74
C MET A 34 7.45 -14.06 -4.39
N GLN A 35 6.14 -14.10 -4.69
CA GLN A 35 5.20 -13.03 -4.40
C GLN A 35 4.84 -12.95 -2.92
N THR A 36 4.97 -14.06 -2.17
CA THR A 36 4.69 -14.06 -0.73
C THR A 36 5.87 -13.50 0.04
N ARG A 37 7.04 -13.25 -0.56
CA ARG A 37 8.16 -12.52 0.07
C ARG A 37 7.99 -11.01 -0.16
N PRO A 38 8.58 -10.13 0.68
CA PRO A 38 8.63 -8.71 0.35
C PRO A 38 9.50 -8.48 -0.88
N TRP A 39 9.15 -7.46 -1.66
CA TRP A 39 9.92 -6.97 -2.80
C TRP A 39 10.50 -5.60 -2.45
N THR A 40 11.34 -5.06 -3.31
CA THR A 40 11.96 -3.76 -3.10
C THR A 40 11.97 -2.96 -4.40
N ARG A 41 11.64 -1.68 -4.32
CA ARG A 41 11.96 -0.74 -5.38
C ARG A 41 13.46 -0.51 -5.40
N TRP A 42 14.09 -0.79 -6.53
CA TRP A 42 15.53 -0.82 -6.70
C TRP A 42 15.99 0.38 -7.54
N TRP A 43 16.50 1.41 -6.85
CA TRP A 43 16.87 2.68 -7.45
C TRP A 43 18.17 2.56 -8.24
N TRP A 44 18.08 2.67 -9.57
CA TRP A 44 19.22 2.63 -10.48
C TRP A 44 19.72 4.05 -10.76
N MET A 45 20.66 4.50 -9.94
CA MET A 45 21.22 5.85 -10.00
C MET A 45 22.00 6.05 -11.31
N GLY A 46 21.50 6.90 -12.21
CA GLY A 46 22.11 7.21 -13.51
C GLY A 46 22.15 6.00 -14.44
N ASN A 47 21.41 4.94 -14.10
CA ASN A 47 21.60 3.59 -14.61
C ASN A 47 23.06 3.13 -14.62
N ALA A 48 23.89 3.62 -13.69
CA ALA A 48 25.32 3.33 -13.61
C ALA A 48 25.58 1.93 -13.04
N VAL A 49 25.00 0.93 -13.69
CA VAL A 49 24.98 -0.46 -13.26
C VAL A 49 25.88 -1.35 -14.13
N ASP A 50 26.33 -2.46 -13.56
CA ASP A 50 27.09 -3.48 -14.28
C ASP A 50 26.69 -4.90 -13.83
N GLN A 51 26.98 -5.89 -14.67
CA GLN A 51 26.57 -7.28 -14.43
C GLN A 51 27.16 -7.88 -13.14
N LYS A 52 28.39 -7.50 -12.77
CA LYS A 52 29.06 -8.02 -11.56
C LYS A 52 28.28 -7.60 -10.33
N ASN A 53 28.06 -6.29 -10.19
CA ASN A 53 27.37 -5.71 -9.04
C ASN A 53 25.88 -6.06 -9.03
N ILE A 54 25.20 -6.11 -10.18
CA ILE A 54 23.82 -6.61 -10.27
C ILE A 54 23.74 -8.04 -9.71
N GLY A 55 24.61 -8.95 -10.16
CA GLY A 55 24.60 -10.33 -9.71
C GLY A 55 24.88 -10.49 -8.21
N ASN A 56 25.82 -9.70 -7.68
CA ASN A 56 26.14 -9.70 -6.26
C ASN A 56 25.00 -9.15 -5.40
N LEU A 57 24.39 -8.03 -5.80
CA LEU A 57 23.29 -7.42 -5.07
C LEU A 57 22.04 -8.31 -5.08
N LEU A 58 21.66 -8.89 -6.21
CA LEU A 58 20.54 -9.83 -6.28
C LEU A 58 20.74 -11.04 -5.36
N ARG A 59 21.96 -11.60 -5.28
CA ARG A 59 22.28 -12.66 -4.32
C ARG A 59 22.11 -12.20 -2.88
N LYS A 60 22.60 -11.00 -2.52
CA LYS A 60 22.43 -10.42 -1.19
C LYS A 60 20.95 -10.22 -0.85
N TYR A 61 20.15 -9.73 -1.80
CA TYR A 61 18.70 -9.53 -1.62
C TYR A 61 17.96 -10.86 -1.44
N GLN A 62 18.28 -11.87 -2.25
CA GLN A 62 17.72 -13.21 -2.11
C GLN A 62 18.02 -13.81 -0.72
N GLN A 63 19.26 -13.68 -0.26
CA GLN A 63 19.72 -14.15 1.06
C GLN A 63 19.04 -13.41 2.21
N ALA A 64 18.79 -12.10 2.05
CA ALA A 64 18.04 -11.29 3.01
C ALA A 64 16.53 -11.62 3.03
N GLY A 65 16.04 -12.41 2.08
CA GLY A 65 14.66 -12.88 2.05
C GLY A 65 13.74 -12.15 1.06
N PHE A 66 14.27 -11.29 0.19
CA PHE A 66 13.47 -10.64 -0.85
C PHE A 66 12.98 -11.65 -1.90
N GLY A 67 11.78 -11.40 -2.43
CA GLY A 67 11.17 -12.19 -3.49
C GLY A 67 11.36 -11.62 -4.89
N GLY A 68 11.79 -10.37 -5.00
CA GLY A 68 11.93 -9.69 -6.27
C GLY A 68 12.34 -8.24 -6.10
N VAL A 69 12.62 -7.62 -7.23
CA VAL A 69 13.00 -6.21 -7.34
C VAL A 69 12.12 -5.51 -8.36
N GLU A 70 11.87 -4.23 -8.17
CA GLU A 70 11.32 -3.34 -9.19
C GLU A 70 12.44 -2.40 -9.65
N VAL A 71 12.91 -2.54 -10.89
CA VAL A 71 13.96 -1.67 -11.42
C VAL A 71 13.38 -0.28 -11.66
N THR A 72 13.91 0.72 -10.95
CA THR A 72 13.48 2.12 -11.06
C THR A 72 14.65 3.02 -11.43
N PRO A 73 14.83 3.31 -12.74
CA PRO A 73 15.81 4.26 -13.25
C PRO A 73 15.60 5.66 -12.68
N ILE A 74 16.69 6.29 -12.24
CA ILE A 74 16.64 7.64 -11.68
C ILE A 74 17.94 8.42 -11.97
N TYR A 75 17.99 9.71 -11.61
CA TYR A 75 19.20 10.54 -11.71
C TYR A 75 20.46 9.85 -11.15
N GLY A 76 21.63 10.30 -11.58
CA GLY A 76 22.90 9.67 -11.22
C GLY A 76 23.58 10.14 -9.93
N ALA A 77 24.58 9.37 -9.53
CA ALA A 77 25.45 9.69 -8.41
C ALA A 77 26.66 10.54 -8.87
N ILE A 78 26.90 11.67 -8.21
CA ILE A 78 27.98 12.60 -8.56
C ILE A 78 29.35 11.88 -8.57
N GLY A 79 30.16 12.19 -9.58
CA GLY A 79 31.50 11.65 -9.76
C GLY A 79 31.53 10.28 -10.44
N TYR A 80 30.38 9.78 -10.89
CA TYR A 80 30.23 8.53 -11.64
C TYR A 80 29.57 8.73 -12.99
N GLU A 81 29.55 9.97 -13.51
CA GLU A 81 28.92 10.34 -14.78
C GLU A 81 29.45 9.51 -15.96
N SER A 82 30.74 9.16 -15.94
CA SER A 82 31.36 8.30 -16.95
C SER A 82 30.83 6.86 -16.98
N ARG A 83 30.11 6.44 -15.92
CA ARG A 83 29.47 5.12 -15.82
C ARG A 83 27.99 5.15 -16.21
N TYR A 84 27.40 6.33 -16.44
CA TYR A 84 25.97 6.45 -16.72
C TYR A 84 25.60 5.72 -18.00
N ILE A 85 24.37 5.21 -18.04
CA ILE A 85 23.83 4.49 -19.19
C ILE A 85 22.49 5.13 -19.58
N ASP A 86 22.39 5.57 -20.83
CA ASP A 86 21.16 6.16 -21.33
C ASP A 86 20.02 5.16 -21.31
N TYR A 87 18.89 5.58 -20.76
CA TYR A 87 17.69 4.77 -20.60
C TYR A 87 17.16 4.28 -21.96
N LEU A 88 16.88 2.98 -22.02
CA LEU A 88 16.46 2.24 -23.24
C LEU A 88 17.50 2.20 -24.36
N SER A 89 18.76 2.59 -24.11
CA SER A 89 19.87 2.29 -25.04
C SER A 89 20.14 0.79 -25.12
N PRO A 90 20.80 0.27 -26.16
CA PRO A 90 21.16 -1.15 -26.24
C PRO A 90 21.91 -1.66 -25.01
N LYS A 91 22.88 -0.89 -24.51
CA LYS A 91 23.62 -1.24 -23.28
C LYS A 91 22.70 -1.31 -22.05
N TRP A 92 21.73 -0.41 -21.93
CA TRP A 92 20.76 -0.45 -20.84
C TRP A 92 19.86 -1.70 -20.94
N MET A 93 19.40 -2.03 -22.14
CA MET A 93 18.60 -3.22 -22.41
C MET A 93 19.37 -4.50 -22.05
N ASP A 94 20.68 -4.56 -22.30
CA ASP A 94 21.54 -5.67 -21.88
C ASP A 94 21.58 -5.83 -20.35
N MET A 95 21.68 -4.72 -19.61
CA MET A 95 21.68 -4.74 -18.14
C MET A 95 20.32 -5.17 -17.59
N LEU A 96 19.21 -4.70 -18.18
CA LEU A 96 17.88 -5.13 -17.80
C LEU A 96 17.67 -6.62 -18.09
N ASN A 97 18.11 -7.12 -19.25
CA ASN A 97 18.02 -8.54 -19.61
C ASN A 97 18.84 -9.43 -18.68
N TYR A 98 20.07 -9.01 -18.35
CA TYR A 98 20.90 -9.71 -17.37
C TYR A 98 20.25 -9.74 -15.99
N THR A 99 19.64 -8.62 -15.56
CA THR A 99 18.91 -8.53 -14.29
C THR A 99 17.73 -9.50 -14.26
N ALA A 100 16.89 -9.50 -15.30
CA ALA A 100 15.74 -10.39 -15.41
C ALA A 100 16.15 -11.88 -15.36
N THR A 101 17.20 -12.23 -16.12
CA THR A 101 17.74 -13.58 -16.18
C THR A 101 18.29 -14.02 -14.83
N THR A 102 19.11 -13.17 -14.19
CA THR A 102 19.73 -13.47 -12.89
C THR A 102 18.69 -13.57 -11.78
N ALA A 103 17.71 -12.67 -11.75
CA ALA A 103 16.59 -12.73 -10.80
C ALA A 103 15.83 -14.06 -10.95
N SER A 104 15.50 -14.44 -12.19
CA SER A 104 14.82 -15.71 -12.46
C SER A 104 15.63 -16.93 -12.01
N GLN A 105 16.94 -16.96 -12.25
CA GLN A 105 17.85 -18.03 -11.78
C GLN A 105 17.89 -18.14 -10.25
N LEU A 106 17.69 -17.02 -9.55
CA LEU A 106 17.63 -16.96 -8.09
C LEU A 106 16.23 -17.25 -7.51
N GLY A 107 15.24 -17.52 -8.38
CA GLY A 107 13.84 -17.70 -7.97
C GLY A 107 13.16 -16.40 -7.52
N MET A 108 13.67 -15.26 -7.99
CA MET A 108 13.13 -13.92 -7.75
C MET A 108 12.37 -13.42 -8.98
N GLY A 109 11.41 -12.52 -8.76
CA GLY A 109 10.76 -11.78 -9.83
C GLY A 109 11.42 -10.42 -10.10
N MET A 110 11.13 -9.85 -11.27
CA MET A 110 11.58 -8.52 -11.67
C MET A 110 10.42 -7.73 -12.27
N ASP A 111 10.05 -6.64 -11.63
CA ASP A 111 9.18 -5.60 -12.17
C ASP A 111 10.03 -4.41 -12.66
N MET A 112 9.42 -3.46 -13.33
CA MET A 112 10.10 -2.26 -13.81
C MET A 112 9.15 -1.07 -13.79
N ASN A 113 9.63 0.08 -13.34
CA ASN A 113 8.97 1.35 -13.63
C ASN A 113 8.85 1.49 -15.15
N THR A 114 7.66 1.82 -15.67
CA THR A 114 7.44 2.04 -17.11
C THR A 114 7.89 3.44 -17.47
N GLY A 115 9.13 3.78 -17.16
CA GLY A 115 9.70 5.12 -17.27
C GLY A 115 10.97 5.28 -16.42
N THR A 116 11.36 6.52 -16.22
CA THR A 116 12.44 6.91 -15.29
C THR A 116 11.90 7.98 -14.36
N GLY A 117 12.22 7.95 -13.07
CA GLY A 117 11.57 8.85 -12.11
C GLY A 117 10.04 8.82 -12.27
N TRP A 118 9.39 9.98 -12.21
CA TRP A 118 7.93 10.12 -12.36
C TRP A 118 7.55 11.57 -12.68
N PRO A 119 6.32 11.86 -13.18
CA PRO A 119 5.38 10.93 -13.82
C PRO A 119 5.88 10.47 -15.20
N PHE A 120 5.10 9.65 -15.90
CA PHE A 120 5.46 9.18 -17.24
C PHE A 120 5.72 10.34 -18.21
N GLY A 121 6.87 10.26 -18.87
CA GLY A 121 7.33 11.26 -19.82
C GLY A 121 8.72 10.93 -20.35
N GLY A 122 9.22 11.77 -21.25
CA GLY A 122 10.55 11.56 -21.80
C GLY A 122 10.79 12.29 -23.12
N PRO A 123 11.97 12.11 -23.74
CA PRO A 123 12.41 12.83 -24.94
C PRO A 123 11.50 12.62 -26.16
N GLN A 124 10.74 11.53 -26.20
CA GLN A 124 9.76 11.25 -27.24
C GLN A 124 8.51 12.13 -27.14
N ILE A 125 8.19 12.65 -25.96
CA ILE A 125 7.01 13.49 -25.74
C ILE A 125 7.34 14.91 -26.19
N LYS A 126 6.72 15.32 -27.30
CA LYS A 126 6.78 16.69 -27.81
C LYS A 126 5.71 17.55 -27.17
N THR A 127 5.78 18.86 -27.37
CA THR A 127 4.79 19.80 -26.81
C THR A 127 3.36 19.43 -27.14
N ALA A 128 3.09 18.90 -28.35
CA ALA A 128 1.76 18.41 -28.74
C ALA A 128 1.19 17.35 -27.78
N ASP A 129 2.01 16.38 -27.36
CA ASP A 129 1.64 15.27 -26.49
C ASP A 129 1.92 15.53 -24.99
N ALA A 130 2.47 16.70 -24.65
CA ALA A 130 2.79 17.07 -23.27
C ALA A 130 1.53 17.41 -22.48
N ALA A 131 1.59 17.18 -21.16
CA ALA A 131 0.52 17.47 -20.20
C ALA A 131 -0.10 18.86 -20.41
N THR A 132 -1.42 18.89 -20.51
CA THR A 132 -2.20 20.04 -20.97
C THR A 132 -2.96 20.66 -19.79
N LYS A 133 -3.06 21.99 -19.79
CA LYS A 133 -3.87 22.76 -18.84
C LYS A 133 -4.82 23.67 -19.63
N ILE A 134 -5.97 24.01 -19.06
CA ILE A 134 -6.83 25.04 -19.64
C ILE A 134 -6.44 26.41 -19.07
N ILE A 135 -6.38 27.40 -19.95
CA ILE A 135 -6.20 28.81 -19.60
C ILE A 135 -7.44 29.54 -20.08
N ILE A 136 -8.15 30.16 -19.15
CA ILE A 136 -9.32 30.99 -19.47
C ILE A 136 -8.92 32.45 -19.34
N GLN A 137 -9.20 33.23 -20.38
CA GLN A 137 -9.09 34.68 -20.38
C GLN A 137 -10.44 35.32 -20.62
N THR A 138 -10.71 36.37 -19.87
CA THR A 138 -11.97 37.11 -19.97
C THR A 138 -11.71 38.50 -20.51
N TYR A 139 -12.52 38.90 -21.49
CA TYR A 139 -12.53 40.25 -22.05
C TYR A 139 -13.88 40.87 -21.72
N LYS A 140 -13.88 42.03 -21.07
CA LYS A 140 -15.10 42.77 -20.74
C LYS A 140 -15.23 43.94 -21.69
N LEU A 141 -16.39 44.05 -22.34
CA LEU A 141 -16.70 45.08 -23.32
C LEU A 141 -17.96 45.83 -22.88
N ASN A 142 -17.89 47.16 -22.87
CA ASN A 142 -19.03 48.04 -22.70
C ASN A 142 -19.75 48.27 -24.04
N PRO A 143 -21.03 48.70 -24.05
CA PRO A 143 -21.72 49.10 -25.27
C PRO A 143 -20.89 50.07 -26.13
N GLY A 144 -20.74 49.76 -27.41
CA GLY A 144 -19.93 50.50 -28.37
C GLY A 144 -18.47 50.06 -28.47
N GLU A 145 -17.99 49.14 -27.64
CA GLU A 145 -16.61 48.64 -27.67
C GLU A 145 -16.43 47.41 -28.59
N ILE A 146 -15.21 47.25 -29.10
CA ILE A 146 -14.72 46.05 -29.81
C ILE A 146 -13.50 45.49 -29.07
N VAL A 147 -13.20 44.19 -29.26
CA VAL A 147 -11.89 43.66 -28.86
C VAL A 147 -10.84 44.25 -29.80
N LYS A 148 -9.92 45.05 -29.25
CA LYS A 148 -8.88 45.74 -30.03
C LYS A 148 -7.67 44.85 -30.31
N ASP A 149 -7.39 43.91 -29.41
CA ASP A 149 -6.25 43.02 -29.48
C ASP A 149 -6.64 41.67 -30.11
N ALA A 150 -5.69 41.01 -30.75
CA ALA A 150 -5.86 39.62 -31.19
C ALA A 150 -6.13 38.71 -29.96
N ILE A 151 -7.06 37.78 -30.09
CA ILE A 151 -7.37 36.75 -29.10
C ILE A 151 -6.20 35.78 -29.04
N ARG A 152 -5.25 36.08 -28.17
CA ARG A 152 -4.03 35.31 -27.93
C ARG A 152 -3.80 35.18 -26.43
N VAL A 153 -3.05 34.14 -26.07
CA VAL A 153 -2.73 33.92 -24.66
C VAL A 153 -1.82 35.01 -24.11
N ASN A 154 -2.22 35.62 -22.98
CA ASN A 154 -1.43 36.71 -22.37
C ASN A 154 -0.13 36.20 -21.74
N ASP A 155 -0.15 34.97 -21.18
CA ASP A 155 1.02 34.33 -20.57
C ASP A 155 2.13 34.14 -21.62
N PRO A 156 3.27 34.85 -21.50
CA PRO A 156 4.36 34.75 -22.47
C PRO A 156 4.91 33.33 -22.61
N LYS A 157 4.87 32.51 -21.55
CA LYS A 157 5.35 31.12 -21.58
C LYS A 157 4.45 30.19 -22.39
N GLN A 158 3.25 30.65 -22.74
CA GLN A 158 2.23 29.86 -23.42
C GLN A 158 2.01 30.31 -24.86
N ARG A 159 2.54 31.46 -25.27
CA ARG A 159 2.30 32.06 -26.61
C ARG A 159 2.60 31.10 -27.77
N ASP A 160 3.65 30.30 -27.64
CA ASP A 160 4.10 29.39 -28.70
C ASP A 160 3.48 27.98 -28.61
N VAL A 161 2.73 27.68 -27.54
CA VAL A 161 2.25 26.32 -27.25
C VAL A 161 0.75 26.22 -27.00
N ALA A 162 0.10 27.31 -26.62
CA ALA A 162 -1.32 27.32 -26.31
C ALA A 162 -2.16 27.55 -27.57
N VAL A 163 -3.20 26.74 -27.71
CA VAL A 163 -4.12 26.80 -28.86
C VAL A 163 -5.49 27.21 -28.38
N LEU A 164 -6.12 28.20 -29.04
CA LEU A 164 -7.51 28.58 -28.75
C LEU A 164 -8.44 27.40 -29.07
N GLN A 165 -9.28 27.02 -28.11
CA GLN A 165 -10.21 25.87 -28.20
C GLN A 165 -11.67 26.30 -28.22
N ALA A 166 -12.00 27.41 -27.55
CA ALA A 166 -13.34 27.97 -27.55
C ALA A 166 -13.30 29.47 -27.31
N LEU A 167 -14.28 30.16 -27.88
CA LEU A 167 -14.54 31.57 -27.62
C LEU A 167 -16.06 31.78 -27.53
N VAL A 168 -16.53 32.20 -26.36
CA VAL A 168 -17.96 32.43 -26.10
C VAL A 168 -18.19 33.82 -25.52
N ALA A 169 -19.30 34.45 -25.89
CA ALA A 169 -19.70 35.77 -25.41
C ALA A 169 -20.97 35.66 -24.57
N TYR A 170 -20.96 36.27 -23.38
CA TYR A 170 -22.10 36.39 -22.49
C TYR A 170 -22.62 37.83 -22.47
N ASP A 171 -23.91 38.02 -22.66
CA ASP A 171 -24.56 39.32 -22.49
C ASP A 171 -24.95 39.61 -21.01
N ASP A 172 -25.46 40.82 -20.75
CA ASP A 172 -25.96 41.26 -19.45
C ASP A 172 -27.06 40.36 -18.85
N LYS A 173 -27.77 39.60 -19.69
CA LYS A 173 -28.84 38.68 -19.27
C LYS A 173 -28.32 37.25 -19.06
N GLY A 174 -27.04 37.01 -19.30
CA GLY A 174 -26.41 35.69 -19.23
C GLY A 174 -26.64 34.82 -20.45
N ASN A 175 -27.19 35.35 -21.55
CA ASN A 175 -27.27 34.61 -22.81
C ASN A 175 -25.87 34.40 -23.36
N VAL A 176 -25.56 33.16 -23.73
CA VAL A 176 -24.24 32.76 -24.22
C VAL A 176 -24.28 32.44 -25.71
N THR A 177 -23.32 32.95 -26.46
CA THR A 177 -23.16 32.68 -27.90
C THR A 177 -21.75 32.23 -28.20
N ASN A 178 -21.59 31.18 -28.99
CA ASN A 178 -20.29 30.79 -29.54
C ASN A 178 -19.89 31.76 -30.64
N VAL A 179 -18.75 32.42 -30.46
CA VAL A 179 -18.20 33.44 -31.38
C VAL A 179 -16.82 33.05 -31.91
N MET A 180 -16.48 31.75 -31.84
CA MET A 180 -15.22 31.20 -32.35
C MET A 180 -15.05 31.47 -33.85
N ASP A 181 -16.14 31.51 -34.62
CA ASP A 181 -16.14 31.80 -36.06
C ASP A 181 -15.74 33.25 -36.40
N LYS A 182 -15.68 34.13 -35.40
CA LYS A 182 -15.26 35.53 -35.55
C LYS A 182 -13.75 35.72 -35.40
N VAL A 183 -13.00 34.68 -35.06
CA VAL A 183 -11.53 34.73 -34.94
C VAL A 183 -10.89 34.19 -36.22
N ASP A 184 -10.03 34.98 -36.86
CA ASP A 184 -9.24 34.51 -38.00
C ASP A 184 -8.03 33.66 -37.57
N ALA A 185 -7.32 33.06 -38.54
CA ALA A 185 -6.13 32.24 -38.27
C ALA A 185 -4.98 33.00 -37.57
N ASN A 186 -4.96 34.33 -37.62
CA ASN A 186 -3.98 35.17 -36.95
C ASN A 186 -4.42 35.57 -35.52
N GLY A 187 -5.60 35.14 -35.10
CA GLY A 187 -6.21 35.49 -33.82
C GLY A 187 -6.95 36.83 -33.83
N ASN A 188 -7.09 37.51 -34.97
CA ASN A 188 -7.81 38.77 -35.02
C ASN A 188 -9.30 38.51 -34.86
N PHE A 189 -9.95 39.25 -33.96
CA PHE A 189 -11.36 39.11 -33.67
C PHE A 189 -12.19 40.12 -34.45
N ASN A 190 -12.98 39.61 -35.38
CA ASN A 190 -13.77 40.40 -36.33
C ASN A 190 -15.25 40.37 -35.93
N MET A 191 -15.59 41.15 -34.91
CA MET A 191 -16.96 41.33 -34.43
C MET A 191 -17.34 42.82 -34.41
N PRO A 192 -18.57 43.21 -34.80
CA PRO A 192 -19.03 44.59 -34.67
C PRO A 192 -19.07 45.05 -33.19
N PRO A 193 -19.12 46.37 -32.92
CA PRO A 193 -19.27 46.90 -31.56
C PRO A 193 -20.43 46.25 -30.81
N VAL A 194 -20.21 45.86 -29.56
CA VAL A 194 -21.27 45.25 -28.74
C VAL A 194 -22.35 46.27 -28.39
N THR A 195 -23.61 45.85 -28.26
CA THR A 195 -24.73 46.76 -27.95
C THR A 195 -25.14 46.75 -26.47
N VAL A 196 -24.61 45.82 -25.69
CA VAL A 196 -24.85 45.57 -24.26
C VAL A 196 -23.50 45.23 -23.61
N ASN A 197 -23.39 45.25 -22.27
CA ASN A 197 -22.13 44.78 -21.69
C ASN A 197 -21.97 43.29 -22.01
N THR A 198 -20.76 42.95 -22.44
CA THR A 198 -20.45 41.62 -22.95
C THR A 198 -19.18 41.11 -22.29
N GLU A 199 -19.23 39.91 -21.74
CA GLU A 199 -18.06 39.19 -21.26
C GLU A 199 -17.71 38.06 -22.22
N ILE A 200 -16.53 38.13 -22.83
CA ILE A 200 -16.02 37.10 -23.73
C ILE A 200 -15.05 36.21 -22.96
N TYR A 201 -15.28 34.89 -22.99
CA TYR A 201 -14.40 33.88 -22.41
C TYR A 201 -13.66 33.17 -23.53
N ALA A 202 -12.34 33.33 -23.56
CA ALA A 202 -11.42 32.63 -24.46
C ALA A 202 -10.77 31.47 -23.69
N ALA A 203 -11.01 30.24 -24.15
CA ALA A 203 -10.42 29.03 -23.58
C ALA A 203 -9.27 28.54 -24.45
N PHE A 204 -8.07 28.48 -23.88
CA PHE A 204 -6.87 27.98 -24.55
C PHE A 204 -6.42 26.66 -23.92
N ALA A 205 -6.10 25.67 -24.76
CA ALA A 205 -5.35 24.48 -24.36
C ALA A 205 -3.87 24.84 -24.28
N GLY A 206 -3.41 25.22 -23.08
CA GLY A 206 -2.01 25.47 -22.76
C GLY A 206 -1.29 24.21 -22.31
N LYS A 207 0.02 24.32 -22.04
CA LYS A 207 0.84 23.21 -21.56
C LYS A 207 1.33 23.47 -20.14
N THR A 208 1.38 22.43 -19.30
CA THR A 208 1.97 22.53 -17.96
C THR A 208 3.48 22.78 -18.04
N LEU A 209 4.10 22.37 -19.15
CA LEU A 209 5.55 22.37 -19.38
C LEU A 209 6.34 21.55 -18.35
N GLN A 210 5.64 20.72 -17.57
CA GLN A 210 6.24 19.85 -16.58
C GLN A 210 7.20 18.87 -17.27
N LYS A 211 8.37 18.72 -16.68
CA LYS A 211 9.35 17.71 -17.04
C LYS A 211 9.26 16.53 -16.07
N VAL A 212 9.65 15.36 -16.54
CA VAL A 212 9.84 14.18 -15.70
C VAL A 212 10.73 14.54 -14.50
N LYS A 213 10.23 14.30 -13.29
CA LYS A 213 10.99 14.52 -12.06
C LYS A 213 12.04 13.43 -11.97
N ARG A 214 13.26 13.82 -11.57
CA ARG A 214 14.32 12.87 -11.21
C ARG A 214 14.70 11.90 -12.34
N ALA A 215 14.51 12.31 -13.60
CA ALA A 215 14.81 11.48 -14.76
C ALA A 215 16.25 10.93 -14.72
N ALA A 216 16.40 9.69 -15.18
CA ALA A 216 17.71 9.12 -15.48
C ALA A 216 18.23 9.68 -16.81
N PRO A 217 19.55 9.59 -17.08
CA PRO A 217 20.11 9.90 -18.39
C PRO A 217 19.33 9.24 -19.54
N GLY A 218 18.97 10.02 -20.56
CA GLY A 218 18.14 9.58 -21.69
C GLY A 218 16.63 9.49 -21.38
N GLY A 219 16.22 9.76 -20.15
CA GLY A 219 14.83 9.80 -19.69
C GLY A 219 14.23 11.20 -19.64
N GLU A 220 15.02 12.24 -19.90
CA GLU A 220 14.62 13.64 -19.74
C GLU A 220 13.63 14.09 -20.82
N GLY A 221 12.52 14.70 -20.42
CA GLY A 221 11.57 15.28 -21.35
C GLY A 221 10.27 15.71 -20.69
N PHE A 222 9.29 16.06 -21.51
CA PHE A 222 7.98 16.48 -21.01
C PHE A 222 7.22 15.29 -20.42
N THR A 223 6.47 15.57 -19.36
CA THR A 223 5.42 14.67 -18.87
C THR A 223 4.30 14.58 -19.90
N LEU A 224 3.81 13.38 -20.20
CA LEU A 224 2.77 13.18 -21.21
C LEU A 224 1.37 13.63 -20.72
N ASP A 225 0.49 13.95 -21.65
CA ASP A 225 -0.93 14.20 -21.38
C ASP A 225 -1.68 12.89 -21.10
N HIS A 226 -1.89 12.59 -19.82
CA HIS A 226 -2.52 11.34 -19.37
C HIS A 226 -4.03 11.27 -19.71
N LEU A 227 -4.63 12.35 -20.18
CA LEU A 227 -6.00 12.34 -20.68
C LEU A 227 -6.05 12.03 -22.19
N SER A 228 -4.90 12.02 -22.89
CA SER A 228 -4.81 11.79 -24.34
C SER A 228 -4.36 10.36 -24.66
N LYS A 229 -5.17 9.67 -25.48
CA LYS A 229 -4.82 8.32 -25.96
C LYS A 229 -3.59 8.38 -26.86
N THR A 230 -3.53 9.37 -27.76
CA THR A 230 -2.41 9.58 -28.68
C THR A 230 -1.10 9.81 -27.91
N ALA A 231 -1.12 10.65 -26.87
CA ALA A 231 0.07 10.89 -26.06
C ALA A 231 0.55 9.61 -25.34
N THR A 232 -0.40 8.80 -24.84
CA THR A 232 -0.11 7.49 -24.24
C THR A 232 0.49 6.53 -25.28
N ASP A 233 -0.07 6.46 -26.49
CA ASP A 233 0.46 5.61 -27.57
C ASP A 233 1.88 6.04 -27.99
N THR A 234 2.11 7.36 -28.15
CA THR A 234 3.45 7.93 -28.42
C THR A 234 4.44 7.52 -27.34
N TYR A 235 4.03 7.59 -26.06
CA TYR A 235 4.88 7.21 -24.94
C TYR A 235 5.28 5.72 -25.02
N LEU A 236 4.31 4.84 -25.19
CA LEU A 236 4.49 3.38 -25.18
C LEU A 236 5.23 2.87 -26.41
N ALA A 237 5.11 3.54 -27.56
CA ALA A 237 5.84 3.20 -28.78
C ALA A 237 7.37 3.18 -28.58
N ARG A 238 7.91 4.03 -27.69
CA ARG A 238 9.35 4.03 -27.37
C ARG A 238 9.79 2.69 -26.77
N PHE A 239 9.00 2.12 -25.87
CA PHE A 239 9.29 0.82 -25.25
C PHE A 239 9.14 -0.32 -26.24
N THR A 240 8.05 -0.33 -27.02
CA THR A 240 7.86 -1.32 -28.10
C THR A 240 9.04 -1.32 -29.07
N ASN A 241 9.56 -0.15 -29.41
CA ASN A 241 10.73 -0.01 -30.27
C ASN A 241 12.02 -0.56 -29.61
N ALA A 242 12.24 -0.27 -28.32
CA ALA A 242 13.40 -0.78 -27.59
C ALA A 242 13.40 -2.32 -27.46
N TYR A 243 12.21 -2.95 -27.46
CA TYR A 243 12.07 -4.41 -27.35
C TYR A 243 12.20 -5.17 -28.68
N LYS A 244 12.39 -4.49 -29.82
CA LYS A 244 12.49 -5.13 -31.15
C LYS A 244 13.58 -6.20 -31.24
N ASN A 245 14.68 -6.00 -30.51
CA ASN A 245 15.84 -6.90 -30.52
C ASN A 245 15.87 -7.89 -29.35
N GLY A 246 14.73 -8.09 -28.68
CA GLY A 246 14.60 -8.96 -27.53
C GLY A 246 13.97 -8.24 -26.35
N ARG A 247 12.94 -8.87 -25.77
CA ARG A 247 12.23 -8.34 -24.60
C ARG A 247 12.74 -9.02 -23.33
N PRO A 248 13.21 -8.25 -22.32
CA PRO A 248 13.51 -8.80 -21.00
C PRO A 248 12.26 -9.38 -20.33
N ASN A 249 12.44 -10.36 -19.46
CA ASN A 249 11.34 -10.98 -18.70
C ASN A 249 10.86 -10.06 -17.55
N VAL A 250 10.20 -8.96 -17.90
CA VAL A 250 9.54 -8.05 -16.95
C VAL A 250 8.19 -8.63 -16.57
N ARG A 251 7.98 -8.91 -15.29
CA ARG A 251 6.71 -9.46 -14.80
C ARG A 251 5.60 -8.41 -14.82
N ALA A 252 5.82 -7.27 -14.18
CA ALA A 252 4.89 -6.15 -14.19
C ALA A 252 5.58 -4.81 -14.52
N TYR A 253 4.82 -3.98 -15.22
CA TYR A 253 5.13 -2.59 -15.53
C TYR A 253 4.47 -1.70 -14.48
N PHE A 254 5.24 -0.84 -13.84
CA PHE A 254 4.78 0.02 -12.75
C PHE A 254 4.52 1.45 -13.22
N ASN A 255 3.48 2.08 -12.65
CA ASN A 255 3.19 3.51 -12.70
C ASN A 255 3.04 4.05 -11.28
N ASP A 256 3.85 5.08 -10.98
CA ASP A 256 3.90 5.78 -9.68
C ASP A 256 2.66 6.65 -9.46
N SER A 257 2.53 7.20 -8.26
CA SER A 257 1.40 8.06 -7.89
C SER A 257 1.26 9.26 -8.83
N TYR A 258 0.01 9.73 -9.01
CA TYR A 258 -0.28 10.76 -10.00
C TYR A 258 0.21 12.13 -9.52
N GLU A 259 1.31 12.60 -10.11
CA GLU A 259 1.92 13.91 -9.83
C GLU A 259 2.04 14.78 -11.10
N VAL A 260 0.99 14.78 -11.94
CA VAL A 260 0.93 15.59 -13.17
C VAL A 260 0.34 16.97 -12.84
N TYR A 261 1.18 17.86 -12.32
CA TYR A 261 0.75 19.12 -11.70
C TYR A 261 0.11 20.09 -12.70
N GLY A 262 -1.06 20.60 -12.32
CA GLY A 262 -1.82 21.59 -13.10
C GLY A 262 -2.36 21.05 -14.43
N ALA A 263 -2.33 19.74 -14.66
CA ALA A 263 -2.86 19.12 -15.87
C ALA A 263 -4.39 19.00 -15.82
N SER A 264 -5.03 20.15 -16.03
CA SER A 264 -6.48 20.30 -15.94
C SER A 264 -7.17 20.26 -17.29
N TRP A 265 -6.57 19.75 -18.36
CA TRP A 265 -7.24 19.73 -19.67
C TRP A 265 -6.64 18.73 -20.63
N SER A 266 -7.32 18.51 -21.75
CA SER A 266 -6.76 17.91 -22.97
C SER A 266 -7.54 18.43 -24.18
N PRO A 267 -6.95 18.56 -25.38
CA PRO A 267 -7.67 19.11 -26.54
C PRO A 267 -8.97 18.37 -26.89
N GLY A 268 -9.04 17.06 -26.63
CA GLY A 268 -10.25 16.25 -26.86
C GLY A 268 -11.34 16.38 -25.80
N LEU A 269 -11.16 17.21 -24.76
CA LEU A 269 -12.06 17.22 -23.60
C LEU A 269 -13.46 17.73 -23.94
N PHE A 270 -13.59 18.77 -24.76
CA PHE A 270 -14.93 19.26 -25.15
C PHE A 270 -15.76 18.19 -25.86
N ASP A 271 -15.13 17.43 -26.75
CA ASP A 271 -15.81 16.39 -27.51
C ASP A 271 -16.14 15.19 -26.61
N ALA A 272 -15.23 14.83 -25.70
CA ALA A 272 -15.47 13.80 -24.69
C ALA A 272 -16.64 14.21 -23.76
N PHE A 273 -16.66 15.46 -23.30
CA PHE A 273 -17.70 15.99 -22.44
C PHE A 273 -19.07 15.96 -23.13
N GLN A 274 -19.14 16.47 -24.37
CA GLN A 274 -20.39 16.49 -25.11
C GLN A 274 -20.90 15.08 -25.39
N LYS A 275 -19.99 14.13 -25.62
CA LYS A 275 -20.33 12.71 -25.76
C LYS A 275 -20.87 12.10 -24.46
N ASP A 276 -20.21 12.39 -23.33
CA ASP A 276 -20.54 11.79 -22.03
C ASP A 276 -21.84 12.37 -21.44
N HIS A 277 -22.10 13.67 -21.66
CA HIS A 277 -23.20 14.39 -21.00
C HIS A 277 -24.27 14.95 -21.95
N GLY A 278 -24.03 15.00 -23.26
CA GLY A 278 -25.03 15.42 -24.25
C GLY A 278 -25.28 16.93 -24.33
N TYR A 279 -24.44 17.77 -23.72
CA TYR A 279 -24.49 19.23 -23.86
C TYR A 279 -23.09 19.83 -24.03
N ASP A 280 -23.00 21.05 -24.57
CA ASP A 280 -21.73 21.68 -24.91
C ASP A 280 -21.15 22.47 -23.73
N LEU A 281 -20.07 21.97 -23.12
CA LEU A 281 -19.35 22.65 -22.03
C LEU A 281 -18.86 24.04 -22.42
N ARG A 282 -18.60 24.31 -23.72
CA ARG A 282 -18.20 25.66 -24.20
C ARG A 282 -19.21 26.72 -23.79
N MET A 283 -20.50 26.37 -23.70
CA MET A 283 -21.57 27.28 -23.32
C MET A 283 -21.65 27.52 -21.80
N HIS A 284 -20.80 26.84 -21.01
CA HIS A 284 -20.78 26.90 -19.55
C HIS A 284 -19.42 27.30 -18.98
N MET A 285 -18.67 28.13 -19.71
CA MET A 285 -17.34 28.62 -19.28
C MET A 285 -17.40 29.49 -18.02
N ARG A 286 -18.47 30.28 -17.85
CA ARG A 286 -18.70 31.05 -16.63
C ARG A 286 -18.83 30.14 -15.42
N GLU A 287 -19.60 29.06 -15.52
CA GLU A 287 -19.80 28.10 -14.42
C GLU A 287 -18.54 27.28 -14.14
N LEU A 288 -17.83 26.84 -15.19
CA LEU A 288 -16.60 26.06 -15.04
C LEU A 288 -15.50 26.85 -14.30
N THR A 289 -15.43 28.16 -14.51
CA THR A 289 -14.43 29.04 -13.88
C THR A 289 -14.90 29.74 -12.60
N SER A 290 -16.21 29.76 -12.34
CA SER A 290 -16.75 30.42 -11.16
C SER A 290 -16.27 29.77 -9.87
N THR A 291 -16.11 30.60 -8.84
CA THR A 291 -15.87 30.18 -7.45
C THR A 291 -17.14 30.24 -6.61
N ASP A 292 -18.28 30.58 -7.20
CA ASP A 292 -19.55 30.72 -6.50
C ASP A 292 -20.00 29.36 -5.97
N GLY A 293 -20.52 29.37 -4.74
CA GLY A 293 -21.02 28.17 -4.06
C GLY A 293 -22.39 27.69 -4.55
N ASN A 294 -22.82 28.05 -5.76
CA ASN A 294 -24.16 27.75 -6.24
C ASN A 294 -24.24 26.36 -6.90
N GLU A 295 -25.46 25.84 -7.02
CA GLU A 295 -25.74 24.50 -7.51
C GLU A 295 -25.32 24.28 -8.96
N MET A 296 -25.52 25.28 -9.83
CA MET A 296 -25.20 25.17 -11.26
C MET A 296 -23.69 24.98 -11.47
N VAL A 297 -22.87 25.72 -10.72
CA VAL A 297 -21.40 25.57 -10.72
C VAL A 297 -21.00 24.16 -10.30
N GLY A 298 -21.56 23.66 -9.20
CA GLY A 298 -21.29 22.31 -8.71
C GLY A 298 -21.64 21.22 -9.73
N ARG A 299 -22.77 21.36 -10.43
CA ARG A 299 -23.22 20.41 -11.46
C ARG A 299 -22.30 20.37 -12.68
N VAL A 300 -22.00 21.53 -13.26
CA VAL A 300 -21.10 21.61 -14.43
C VAL A 300 -19.73 21.06 -14.10
N LYS A 301 -19.20 21.37 -12.91
CA LYS A 301 -17.90 20.84 -12.45
C LYS A 301 -17.93 19.35 -12.17
N SER A 302 -19.06 18.83 -11.69
CA SER A 302 -19.21 17.38 -11.50
C SER A 302 -19.11 16.64 -12.83
N ASP A 303 -19.83 17.08 -13.86
CA ASP A 303 -19.77 16.48 -15.20
C ASP A 303 -18.35 16.61 -15.79
N TYR A 304 -17.71 17.76 -15.61
CA TYR A 304 -16.34 17.99 -16.08
C TYR A 304 -15.32 17.05 -15.43
N ARG A 305 -15.42 16.84 -14.10
CA ARG A 305 -14.53 15.94 -13.35
C ARG A 305 -14.79 14.48 -13.71
N GLU A 306 -16.04 14.10 -13.96
CA GLU A 306 -16.39 12.77 -14.46
C GLU A 306 -15.79 12.52 -15.86
N THR A 307 -15.90 13.49 -16.78
CA THR A 307 -15.25 13.43 -18.11
C THR A 307 -13.74 13.24 -17.96
N MET A 308 -13.07 14.02 -17.10
CA MET A 308 -11.64 13.86 -16.83
C MET A 308 -11.31 12.45 -16.30
N SER A 309 -12.12 11.94 -15.36
CA SER A 309 -11.97 10.60 -14.80
C SER A 309 -12.08 9.53 -15.89
N ASN A 310 -13.07 9.63 -16.78
CA ASN A 310 -13.28 8.71 -17.90
C ASN A 310 -12.12 8.74 -18.90
N MET A 311 -11.63 9.93 -19.25
CA MET A 311 -10.47 10.08 -20.13
C MET A 311 -9.22 9.43 -19.50
N LEU A 312 -8.93 9.68 -18.22
CA LEU A 312 -7.78 9.06 -17.54
C LEU A 312 -7.91 7.53 -17.46
N LEU A 313 -9.12 7.03 -17.20
CA LEU A 313 -9.43 5.60 -17.13
C LEU A 313 -9.18 4.91 -18.47
N HIS A 314 -9.76 5.42 -19.55
CA HIS A 314 -9.75 4.76 -20.86
C HIS A 314 -8.49 5.07 -21.68
N ASN A 315 -8.10 6.34 -21.74
CA ASN A 315 -7.03 6.79 -22.65
C ASN A 315 -5.63 6.46 -22.12
N PHE A 316 -5.47 6.45 -20.80
CA PHE A 316 -4.20 6.12 -20.15
C PHE A 316 -4.22 4.76 -19.47
N THR A 317 -5.03 4.58 -18.43
CA THR A 317 -4.90 3.42 -17.52
C THR A 317 -5.20 2.09 -18.23
N GLN A 318 -6.32 2.03 -18.94
CA GLN A 318 -6.73 0.86 -19.72
C GLN A 318 -5.83 0.67 -20.94
N ASN A 319 -5.47 1.74 -21.65
CA ASN A 319 -4.61 1.67 -22.83
C ASN A 319 -3.21 1.12 -22.48
N TRP A 320 -2.59 1.62 -21.41
CA TRP A 320 -1.31 1.11 -20.90
C TRP A 320 -1.41 -0.34 -20.42
N THR A 321 -2.50 -0.71 -19.74
CA THR A 321 -2.74 -2.09 -19.31
C THR A 321 -2.87 -3.04 -20.50
N ASN A 322 -3.62 -2.65 -21.52
CA ASN A 322 -3.75 -3.43 -22.77
C ASN A 322 -2.40 -3.58 -23.48
N TRP A 323 -1.57 -2.52 -23.52
CA TRP A 323 -0.22 -2.59 -24.06
C TRP A 323 0.66 -3.59 -23.30
N ALA A 324 0.65 -3.55 -21.96
CA ALA A 324 1.42 -4.48 -21.13
C ALA A 324 0.95 -5.94 -21.33
N HIS A 325 -0.36 -6.17 -21.38
CA HIS A 325 -0.95 -7.48 -21.69
C HIS A 325 -0.54 -7.98 -23.08
N GLY A 326 -0.46 -7.09 -24.07
CA GLY A 326 0.06 -7.40 -25.41
C GLY A 326 1.50 -7.93 -25.40
N LEU A 327 2.28 -7.57 -24.36
CA LEU A 327 3.62 -8.09 -24.14
C LEU A 327 3.66 -9.30 -23.21
N LYS A 328 2.52 -9.80 -22.72
CA LYS A 328 2.40 -10.84 -21.67
C LYS A 328 2.99 -10.41 -20.32
N SER A 329 2.93 -9.11 -20.01
CA SER A 329 3.23 -8.55 -18.69
C SER A 329 1.95 -8.08 -17.99
N MET A 330 2.07 -7.84 -16.70
CA MET A 330 1.04 -7.19 -15.87
C MET A 330 1.29 -5.69 -15.74
N THR A 331 0.33 -4.95 -15.19
CA THR A 331 0.49 -3.57 -14.69
C THR A 331 0.32 -3.47 -13.18
N LYS A 332 1.12 -2.59 -12.55
CA LYS A 332 1.03 -2.23 -11.13
C LYS A 332 0.91 -0.71 -11.00
N ASN A 333 -0.11 -0.20 -10.30
CA ASN A 333 -0.42 1.23 -10.36
C ASN A 333 -0.79 1.83 -9.01
N GLN A 334 -0.18 2.97 -8.70
CA GLN A 334 -0.61 3.90 -7.67
C GLN A 334 -1.57 4.93 -8.28
N SER A 335 -2.87 4.75 -8.06
CA SER A 335 -3.89 5.61 -8.68
C SER A 335 -4.16 6.90 -7.90
N HIS A 336 -3.76 6.96 -6.63
CA HIS A 336 -4.00 8.11 -5.76
C HIS A 336 -3.24 9.36 -6.25
N GLY A 337 -3.74 10.54 -5.87
CA GLY A 337 -3.31 11.83 -6.44
C GLY A 337 -4.02 12.18 -7.76
N SER A 338 -4.61 11.19 -8.44
CA SER A 338 -5.29 11.44 -9.71
C SER A 338 -6.61 12.18 -9.52
N PRO A 339 -7.06 12.95 -10.53
CA PRO A 339 -8.37 13.61 -10.51
C PRO A 339 -9.52 12.66 -10.92
N GLY A 340 -9.32 11.34 -10.83
CA GLY A 340 -10.29 10.33 -11.26
C GLY A 340 -10.78 9.43 -10.12
N ASN A 341 -11.79 8.60 -10.41
CA ASN A 341 -12.30 7.64 -9.43
C ASN A 341 -11.25 6.57 -9.10
N LEU A 342 -10.68 6.66 -7.90
CA LEU A 342 -9.59 5.78 -7.48
C LEU A 342 -9.96 4.29 -7.55
N LEU A 343 -11.20 3.92 -7.22
CA LEU A 343 -11.64 2.52 -7.25
C LEU A 343 -11.64 1.95 -8.68
N ASP A 344 -11.97 2.77 -9.68
CA ASP A 344 -12.01 2.35 -11.08
C ASP A 344 -10.60 2.27 -11.69
N LEU A 345 -9.75 3.25 -11.37
CA LEU A 345 -8.36 3.27 -11.81
C LEU A 345 -7.56 2.10 -11.21
N TYR A 346 -7.68 1.88 -9.89
CA TYR A 346 -7.12 0.69 -9.24
C TYR A 346 -7.76 -0.58 -9.78
N GLY A 347 -9.07 -0.56 -10.05
CA GLY A 347 -9.85 -1.69 -10.59
C GLY A 347 -9.43 -2.12 -12.00
N THR A 348 -8.76 -1.26 -12.76
CA THR A 348 -8.41 -1.51 -14.17
C THR A 348 -7.07 -2.22 -14.37
N VAL A 349 -6.09 -2.05 -13.47
CA VAL A 349 -4.73 -2.63 -13.60
C VAL A 349 -4.63 -4.07 -13.10
N ASP A 350 -3.51 -4.77 -13.18
CA ASP A 350 -3.43 -6.14 -12.60
C ASP A 350 -3.15 -6.15 -11.09
N ILE A 351 -2.35 -5.19 -10.61
CA ILE A 351 -1.93 -5.07 -9.22
C ILE A 351 -2.18 -3.63 -8.73
N PRO A 352 -3.26 -3.38 -7.96
CA PRO A 352 -3.45 -2.11 -7.29
C PRO A 352 -2.36 -1.90 -6.24
N GLU A 353 -1.74 -0.72 -6.22
CA GLU A 353 -0.71 -0.37 -5.24
C GLU A 353 -1.11 0.89 -4.45
N CYS A 354 -1.16 0.80 -3.13
CA CYS A 354 -1.23 1.99 -2.27
C CYS A 354 0.17 2.39 -1.78
N GLU A 355 0.25 3.40 -0.91
CA GLU A 355 1.51 3.79 -0.28
C GLU A 355 1.30 4.14 1.19
N THR A 356 2.33 3.91 2.01
CA THR A 356 2.44 4.49 3.34
C THR A 356 3.41 5.65 3.31
N PHE A 357 3.01 6.78 3.87
CA PHE A 357 3.85 7.96 3.96
C PHE A 357 3.84 8.49 5.39
N GLY A 358 5.01 8.52 6.05
CA GLY A 358 5.14 8.91 7.45
C GLY A 358 5.01 7.74 8.44
N SER A 359 4.84 8.05 9.73
CA SER A 359 4.72 7.05 10.79
C SER A 359 3.43 7.20 11.59
N SER A 360 2.72 6.09 11.77
CA SER A 360 1.56 5.99 12.64
C SER A 360 1.93 6.00 14.13
N LYS A 361 0.98 6.45 14.96
CA LYS A 361 1.11 6.32 16.42
C LYS A 361 0.57 4.96 16.89
N PHE A 362 1.42 4.17 17.53
CA PHE A 362 1.03 2.92 18.18
C PHE A 362 1.28 2.98 19.69
N ASN A 363 0.35 2.44 20.48
CA ASN A 363 0.46 2.44 21.94
C ASN A 363 1.26 1.24 22.45
N ILE A 364 2.34 0.86 21.77
CA ILE A 364 3.18 -0.30 22.11
C ILE A 364 4.28 0.18 23.06
N PRO A 365 4.39 -0.35 24.30
CA PRO A 365 5.43 0.06 25.24
C PRO A 365 6.84 -0.22 24.69
N GLY A 366 7.72 0.77 24.80
CA GLY A 366 9.10 0.69 24.28
C GLY A 366 9.25 0.99 22.79
N LEU A 367 8.16 1.10 22.01
CA LEU A 367 8.26 1.48 20.61
C LEU A 367 8.70 2.95 20.49
N ARG A 368 9.86 3.17 19.86
CA ARG A 368 10.39 4.52 19.63
C ARG A 368 9.54 5.26 18.60
N ARG A 369 9.11 6.47 18.92
CA ARG A 369 8.49 7.44 17.99
C ARG A 369 8.83 8.86 18.44
N ASP A 370 9.99 9.35 18.03
CA ASP A 370 10.41 10.73 18.31
C ASP A 370 9.82 11.67 17.25
N SER A 371 9.12 12.74 17.67
CA SER A 371 8.59 13.77 16.78
C SER A 371 9.67 14.47 15.95
N ALA A 372 10.92 14.50 16.42
CA ALA A 372 12.03 15.04 15.65
C ALA A 372 12.46 14.15 14.48
N ASP A 373 12.05 12.88 14.50
CA ASP A 373 12.46 11.88 13.51
C ASP A 373 11.30 11.42 12.61
N VAL A 374 10.06 11.88 12.81
CA VAL A 374 8.89 11.47 12.01
C VAL A 374 8.18 12.66 11.39
N ARG A 375 7.59 12.45 10.20
CA ARG A 375 6.68 13.44 9.62
C ARG A 375 5.36 13.48 10.38
N ASN A 376 4.77 14.67 10.52
CA ASN A 376 3.44 14.85 11.11
C ASN A 376 2.30 14.54 10.11
N VAL A 377 2.42 13.42 9.39
CA VAL A 377 1.40 12.87 8.50
C VAL A 377 1.28 11.39 8.84
N ASP A 378 0.12 11.00 9.37
CA ASP A 378 -0.14 9.62 9.75
C ASP A 378 -0.74 8.86 8.55
N PRO A 379 -0.22 7.67 8.19
CA PRO A 379 -0.85 6.80 7.21
C PRO A 379 -2.29 6.44 7.60
N ASP A 380 -3.26 6.73 6.73
CA ASP A 380 -4.68 6.51 7.01
C ASP A 380 -5.17 5.13 6.49
N PRO A 381 -5.65 4.22 7.37
CA PRO A 381 -6.09 2.90 6.96
C PRO A 381 -7.27 2.87 5.98
N ILE A 382 -8.17 3.86 6.02
CA ILE A 382 -9.31 3.96 5.10
C ILE A 382 -8.82 4.35 3.71
N MET A 383 -7.87 5.28 3.62
CA MET A 383 -7.25 5.65 2.35
C MET A 383 -6.53 4.45 1.70
N LEU A 384 -5.78 3.67 2.48
CA LEU A 384 -5.12 2.45 2.00
C LEU A 384 -6.11 1.43 1.43
N LYS A 385 -7.33 1.38 1.98
CA LYS A 385 -8.37 0.43 1.54
C LYS A 385 -8.93 0.72 0.15
N PHE A 386 -8.73 1.90 -0.44
CA PHE A 386 -9.13 2.12 -1.84
C PHE A 386 -8.45 1.14 -2.80
N ALA A 387 -7.15 0.88 -2.62
CA ALA A 387 -6.43 -0.08 -3.45
C ALA A 387 -6.86 -1.54 -3.17
N SER A 388 -6.97 -1.91 -1.89
CA SER A 388 -7.34 -3.28 -1.52
C SER A 388 -8.78 -3.62 -1.87
N SER A 389 -9.72 -2.70 -1.67
CA SER A 389 -11.11 -2.87 -2.06
C SER A 389 -11.27 -2.98 -3.56
N ALA A 390 -10.62 -2.12 -4.35
CA ALA A 390 -10.62 -2.26 -5.80
C ALA A 390 -10.03 -3.62 -6.24
N GLY A 391 -8.98 -4.10 -5.57
CA GLY A 391 -8.42 -5.43 -5.78
C GLY A 391 -9.41 -6.55 -5.46
N HIS A 392 -10.00 -6.54 -4.27
CA HIS A 392 -10.97 -7.55 -3.82
C HIS A 392 -12.21 -7.58 -4.71
N VAL A 393 -12.84 -6.42 -4.95
CA VAL A 393 -14.06 -6.29 -5.77
C VAL A 393 -13.86 -6.84 -7.17
N ASN A 394 -12.64 -6.75 -7.72
CA ASN A 394 -12.27 -7.25 -9.04
C ASN A 394 -11.54 -8.61 -9.02
N SER A 395 -11.57 -9.35 -7.90
CA SER A 395 -10.94 -10.68 -7.75
C SER A 395 -9.42 -10.72 -8.03
N LYS A 396 -8.71 -9.63 -7.76
CA LYS A 396 -7.26 -9.55 -7.97
C LYS A 396 -6.51 -10.30 -6.86
N PRO A 397 -5.52 -11.14 -7.20
CA PRO A 397 -4.82 -11.96 -6.21
C PRO A 397 -3.80 -11.16 -5.39
N LEU A 398 -3.25 -10.09 -5.97
CA LEU A 398 -2.19 -9.28 -5.38
C LEU A 398 -2.67 -7.84 -5.22
N ILE A 399 -2.49 -7.32 -4.03
CA ILE A 399 -2.64 -5.90 -3.69
C ILE A 399 -1.34 -5.49 -3.04
N SER A 400 -0.64 -4.54 -3.65
CA SER A 400 0.66 -4.11 -3.19
C SER A 400 0.64 -2.79 -2.45
N SER A 401 1.75 -2.50 -1.80
CA SER A 401 1.99 -1.22 -1.16
C SER A 401 3.45 -0.84 -1.32
N GLU A 402 3.70 0.40 -1.72
CA GLU A 402 4.93 1.08 -1.42
C GLU A 402 5.01 1.34 0.09
N THR A 403 5.98 0.75 0.75
CA THR A 403 6.02 0.63 2.21
C THR A 403 7.31 1.22 2.79
N PHE A 404 7.15 1.92 3.92
CA PHE A 404 8.18 2.60 4.73
C PHE A 404 8.68 3.95 4.22
N THR A 405 8.02 4.54 3.22
CA THR A 405 8.34 5.89 2.72
C THR A 405 8.24 6.91 3.85
N TRP A 406 9.36 7.56 4.18
CA TRP A 406 9.42 8.57 5.24
C TRP A 406 9.00 8.08 6.64
N LEU A 407 9.21 6.79 6.93
CA LEU A 407 8.85 6.22 8.23
C LEU A 407 9.55 6.97 9.38
N THR A 408 10.87 7.11 9.31
CA THR A 408 11.63 8.02 10.19
C THR A 408 12.75 8.72 9.42
N GLU A 409 13.61 9.49 10.07
CA GLU A 409 14.84 9.99 9.46
C GLU A 409 15.71 8.86 8.86
N HIS A 410 16.40 9.16 7.75
CA HIS A 410 16.91 8.18 6.79
C HIS A 410 17.73 7.02 7.40
N PHE A 411 18.58 7.33 8.40
CA PHE A 411 19.46 6.37 9.07
C PHE A 411 19.00 6.01 10.48
N LYS A 412 17.79 6.41 10.87
CA LYS A 412 17.23 6.25 12.20
C LYS A 412 16.06 5.27 12.28
N THR A 413 15.77 4.52 11.21
CA THR A 413 14.68 3.53 11.19
C THR A 413 15.18 2.17 11.67
N SER A 414 14.54 1.62 12.71
CA SER A 414 14.79 0.23 13.14
C SER A 414 13.67 -0.72 12.70
N TYR A 415 13.97 -2.03 12.62
CA TYR A 415 12.97 -3.02 12.21
C TYR A 415 11.80 -3.15 13.20
N SER A 416 12.01 -2.76 14.46
CA SER A 416 10.94 -2.71 15.46
C SER A 416 9.91 -1.63 15.15
N GLN A 417 10.31 -0.52 14.50
CA GLN A 417 9.42 0.52 13.99
C GLN A 417 8.73 0.09 12.68
N CYS A 418 9.41 -0.68 11.83
CA CYS A 418 8.83 -1.22 10.59
C CYS A 418 7.67 -2.19 10.85
N LYS A 419 7.72 -2.99 11.93
CA LYS A 419 6.72 -4.03 12.21
C LYS A 419 5.29 -3.47 12.30
N PRO A 420 4.94 -2.57 13.23
CA PRO A 420 3.55 -2.13 13.36
C PRO A 420 3.01 -1.40 12.12
N GLU A 421 3.88 -0.76 11.34
CA GLU A 421 3.53 -0.09 10.08
C GLU A 421 3.15 -1.09 8.98
N VAL A 422 3.97 -2.15 8.79
CA VAL A 422 3.65 -3.20 7.81
C VAL A 422 2.42 -4.01 8.25
N GLU A 423 2.18 -4.12 9.56
CA GLU A 423 0.95 -4.74 10.08
C GLU A 423 -0.29 -3.91 9.75
N GLN A 424 -0.20 -2.57 9.81
CA GLN A 424 -1.30 -1.69 9.48
C GLN A 424 -1.73 -1.82 8.02
N ILE A 425 -0.78 -1.90 7.08
CA ILE A 425 -1.12 -2.11 5.66
C ILE A 425 -1.73 -3.50 5.42
N PHE A 426 -1.25 -4.53 6.11
CA PHE A 426 -1.85 -5.87 6.06
C PHE A 426 -3.29 -5.87 6.56
N LEU A 427 -3.57 -5.16 7.66
CA LEU A 427 -4.92 -4.98 8.19
C LEU A 427 -5.83 -4.20 7.21
N SER A 428 -5.26 -3.32 6.38
CA SER A 428 -5.97 -2.65 5.29
C SER A 428 -6.18 -3.53 4.05
N GLY A 429 -5.66 -4.76 4.00
CA GLY A 429 -5.87 -5.72 2.90
C GLY A 429 -4.73 -5.82 1.90
N VAL A 430 -3.61 -5.14 2.13
CA VAL A 430 -2.39 -5.35 1.35
C VAL A 430 -1.86 -6.76 1.59
N ASN A 431 -1.32 -7.40 0.57
CA ASN A 431 -0.71 -8.72 0.69
C ASN A 431 0.60 -8.88 -0.10
N HIS A 432 1.12 -7.82 -0.72
CA HIS A 432 2.35 -7.84 -1.53
C HIS A 432 3.19 -6.56 -1.34
N VAL A 433 4.06 -6.55 -0.35
CA VAL A 433 4.86 -5.40 0.11
C VAL A 433 6.01 -5.10 -0.84
N PHE A 434 6.17 -3.83 -1.20
CA PHE A 434 7.34 -3.28 -1.86
C PHE A 434 7.99 -2.26 -0.93
N TYR A 435 9.23 -2.53 -0.50
CA TYR A 435 9.98 -1.52 0.25
C TYR A 435 10.30 -0.34 -0.65
N HIS A 436 10.12 0.86 -0.09
CA HIS A 436 10.62 2.11 -0.62
C HIS A 436 11.90 2.49 0.15
N GLY A 437 13.09 2.08 -0.27
CA GLY A 437 13.45 1.10 -1.29
C GLY A 437 14.87 0.62 -1.01
N THR A 438 15.49 -0.03 -1.98
CA THR A 438 16.92 -0.36 -1.96
C THR A 438 17.63 0.49 -3.01
N THR A 439 18.71 1.16 -2.65
CA THR A 439 19.50 1.90 -3.64
C THR A 439 20.58 0.99 -4.21
N TYR A 440 20.73 0.94 -5.53
CA TYR A 440 21.86 0.28 -6.16
C TYR A 440 23.14 1.01 -5.75
N SER A 441 24.14 0.28 -5.25
CA SER A 441 25.47 0.82 -4.96
C SER A 441 26.53 -0.22 -5.35
N PRO A 442 27.48 0.12 -6.24
CA PRO A 442 28.62 -0.74 -6.57
C PRO A 442 29.52 -1.03 -5.36
N GLU A 443 30.20 -2.18 -5.37
CA GLU A 443 31.13 -2.59 -4.31
C GLU A 443 32.34 -1.64 -4.11
N ASP A 444 32.73 -0.90 -5.15
CA ASP A 444 33.85 0.04 -5.08
C ASP A 444 33.44 1.40 -4.47
N VAL A 445 32.15 1.63 -4.25
CA VAL A 445 31.66 2.82 -3.55
C VAL A 445 31.79 2.62 -2.04
N LYS A 446 32.52 3.51 -1.39
CA LYS A 446 32.69 3.48 0.07
C LYS A 446 31.36 3.73 0.78
N PHE A 447 31.26 3.23 2.01
CA PHE A 447 30.17 3.53 2.94
C PHE A 447 29.80 5.02 2.94
N PRO A 448 28.50 5.39 2.92
CA PRO A 448 27.32 4.52 3.04
C PRO A 448 26.79 3.97 1.70
N GLY A 449 27.55 4.09 0.62
CA GLY A 449 27.09 3.76 -0.73
C GLY A 449 26.34 4.91 -1.40
N TRP A 450 25.71 4.62 -2.54
CA TRP A 450 24.73 5.54 -3.14
C TRP A 450 23.40 5.48 -2.40
N LEU A 451 22.67 6.59 -2.42
CA LEU A 451 21.48 6.76 -1.61
C LEU A 451 20.34 7.42 -2.39
N PHE A 452 19.13 7.02 -2.07
CA PHE A 452 17.89 7.69 -2.44
C PHE A 452 17.29 8.34 -1.19
N TYR A 453 16.61 9.48 -1.32
CA TYR A 453 16.30 10.33 -0.17
C TYR A 453 15.13 9.86 0.70
N ALA A 454 14.05 9.38 0.06
CA ALA A 454 12.83 9.07 0.77
C ALA A 454 12.97 7.74 1.54
N SER A 455 12.61 7.79 2.83
CA SER A 455 13.38 7.11 3.88
C SER A 455 13.04 5.64 4.16
N MET A 456 13.79 5.10 5.13
CA MET A 456 14.29 3.73 5.32
C MET A 456 15.46 3.38 4.38
N ASN A 457 16.69 3.44 4.91
CA ASN A 457 17.87 2.97 4.19
C ASN A 457 17.98 1.43 4.17
N MET A 458 17.17 0.72 3.40
CA MET A 458 17.27 -0.73 3.29
C MET A 458 18.33 -1.11 2.24
N VAL A 459 19.61 -1.17 2.61
CA VAL A 459 20.70 -1.57 1.72
C VAL A 459 21.66 -2.55 2.41
N PRO A 460 22.45 -3.34 1.67
CA PRO A 460 23.40 -4.29 2.29
C PRO A 460 24.46 -3.66 3.18
N ASP A 461 24.75 -2.37 2.99
CA ASP A 461 25.67 -1.61 3.83
C ASP A 461 25.02 -1.08 5.12
N ASN A 462 23.70 -1.25 5.29
CA ASN A 462 23.04 -0.93 6.55
C ASN A 462 23.50 -1.94 7.63
N SER A 463 23.90 -1.43 8.78
CA SER A 463 24.35 -2.24 9.92
C SER A 463 23.32 -3.26 10.39
N LEU A 464 22.02 -3.05 10.14
CA LEU A 464 20.96 -4.00 10.48
C LEU A 464 20.81 -5.16 9.47
N TRP A 465 21.53 -5.15 8.34
CA TRP A 465 21.28 -6.07 7.21
C TRP A 465 21.40 -7.55 7.59
N SER A 466 22.32 -7.90 8.49
CA SER A 466 22.50 -9.27 9.03
C SER A 466 21.21 -9.83 9.64
N HIS A 467 20.35 -8.95 10.17
CA HIS A 467 19.10 -9.29 10.81
C HIS A 467 17.86 -9.10 9.91
N ALA A 468 18.02 -8.67 8.65
CA ALA A 468 16.91 -8.40 7.72
C ALA A 468 15.98 -9.62 7.50
N THR A 469 16.53 -10.83 7.59
CA THR A 469 15.77 -12.08 7.47
C THR A 469 14.70 -12.25 8.57
N GLY A 470 14.85 -11.56 9.71
CA GLY A 470 13.83 -11.53 10.75
C GLY A 470 12.53 -10.87 10.27
N LEU A 471 12.61 -9.61 9.84
CA LEU A 471 11.48 -8.85 9.31
C LEU A 471 10.94 -9.47 8.01
N ASN A 472 11.82 -9.83 7.08
CA ASN A 472 11.42 -10.41 5.80
C ASN A 472 10.77 -11.79 5.97
N GLY A 473 11.23 -12.60 6.94
CA GLY A 473 10.61 -13.87 7.29
C GLY A 473 9.20 -13.70 7.87
N TYR A 474 9.00 -12.69 8.72
CA TYR A 474 7.68 -12.32 9.24
C TYR A 474 6.70 -11.92 8.13
N ILE A 475 7.10 -10.96 7.29
CA ILE A 475 6.32 -10.53 6.13
C ILE A 475 6.01 -11.73 5.24
N THR A 476 6.98 -12.62 5.03
CA THR A 476 6.78 -13.80 4.19
C THR A 476 5.67 -14.71 4.69
N ARG A 477 5.65 -14.98 6.00
CA ARG A 477 4.61 -15.83 6.61
C ARG A 477 3.25 -15.16 6.57
N VAL A 478 3.17 -13.87 6.89
CA VAL A 478 1.89 -13.12 6.86
C VAL A 478 1.34 -13.07 5.44
N GLN A 479 2.14 -12.67 4.44
CA GLN A 479 1.70 -12.63 3.05
C GLN A 479 1.32 -14.00 2.50
N SER A 480 1.99 -15.08 2.91
CA SER A 480 1.58 -16.44 2.49
C SER A 480 0.15 -16.76 2.91
N VAL A 481 -0.28 -16.26 4.07
CA VAL A 481 -1.66 -16.38 4.57
C VAL A 481 -2.56 -15.36 3.89
N LEU A 482 -2.14 -14.11 3.74
CA LEU A 482 -2.96 -13.05 3.13
C LEU A 482 -3.14 -13.18 1.61
N GLN A 483 -2.35 -14.03 0.95
CA GLN A 483 -2.54 -14.42 -0.46
C GLN A 483 -3.30 -15.75 -0.61
N ALA A 484 -3.63 -16.45 0.49
CA ALA A 484 -4.37 -17.69 0.43
C ALA A 484 -5.88 -17.43 0.25
N GLY A 485 -6.51 -18.14 -0.69
CA GLY A 485 -7.95 -18.03 -0.95
C GLY A 485 -8.40 -16.60 -1.26
N LYS A 486 -9.57 -16.19 -0.73
CA LYS A 486 -10.20 -14.90 -1.02
C LYS A 486 -10.38 -14.05 0.25
N ALA A 487 -10.55 -12.74 0.07
CA ALA A 487 -10.90 -11.84 1.16
C ALA A 487 -12.26 -12.23 1.76
N ASP A 488 -12.43 -12.04 3.06
CA ASP A 488 -13.63 -12.44 3.81
C ASP A 488 -14.32 -11.22 4.45
N ASN A 489 -14.87 -10.37 3.58
CA ASN A 489 -15.57 -9.14 3.93
C ASN A 489 -17.08 -9.33 3.74
N GLU A 490 -17.89 -9.03 4.75
CA GLU A 490 -19.36 -9.13 4.66
C GLU A 490 -20.02 -7.89 4.06
N VAL A 491 -19.45 -6.70 4.27
CA VAL A 491 -20.06 -5.42 3.86
C VAL A 491 -19.40 -4.92 2.58
N LEU A 492 -20.22 -4.64 1.57
CA LEU A 492 -19.83 -3.81 0.44
C LEU A 492 -20.34 -2.39 0.69
N MET A 493 -19.47 -1.39 0.74
CA MET A 493 -19.83 -0.01 1.00
C MET A 493 -19.66 0.84 -0.26
N TYR A 494 -20.72 1.53 -0.67
CA TYR A 494 -20.69 2.42 -1.82
C TYR A 494 -19.85 3.68 -1.54
N TRP A 495 -18.97 4.06 -2.47
CA TRP A 495 -18.22 5.32 -2.43
C TRP A 495 -19.00 6.41 -3.19
N PRO A 496 -19.60 7.41 -2.50
CA PRO A 496 -20.41 8.44 -3.13
C PRO A 496 -19.55 9.55 -3.75
N ILE A 497 -18.84 9.24 -4.83
CA ILE A 497 -17.87 10.16 -5.44
C ILE A 497 -18.49 11.47 -5.92
N TYR A 498 -19.76 11.47 -6.34
CA TYR A 498 -20.42 12.65 -6.85
C TYR A 498 -20.64 13.75 -5.81
N ASP A 499 -20.73 13.41 -4.52
CA ASP A 499 -20.75 14.42 -3.45
C ASP A 499 -19.41 15.17 -3.38
N ALA A 500 -18.31 14.49 -3.69
CA ALA A 500 -16.99 15.10 -3.80
C ALA A 500 -16.91 15.93 -5.10
N TRP A 501 -17.24 15.34 -6.25
CA TRP A 501 -17.12 16.00 -7.55
C TRP A 501 -18.07 17.19 -7.75
N ALA A 502 -19.20 17.26 -7.05
CA ALA A 502 -20.08 18.42 -7.11
C ALA A 502 -19.62 19.60 -6.24
N HIS A 503 -18.49 19.48 -5.53
CA HIS A 503 -17.97 20.58 -4.72
C HIS A 503 -17.59 21.78 -5.63
N PRO A 504 -18.17 22.98 -5.42
CA PRO A 504 -18.06 24.08 -6.40
C PRO A 504 -16.68 24.75 -6.43
N LYS A 505 -15.83 24.56 -5.41
CA LYS A 505 -14.46 25.10 -5.38
C LYS A 505 -13.52 24.28 -6.25
N GLY A 506 -12.59 24.95 -6.92
CA GLY A 506 -11.60 24.32 -7.81
C GLY A 506 -12.24 23.86 -9.11
N MET A 507 -11.43 23.55 -10.12
CA MET A 507 -11.93 23.00 -11.40
C MET A 507 -11.63 21.50 -11.44
N ASP A 508 -10.35 21.13 -11.30
CA ASP A 508 -9.92 19.77 -10.98
C ASP A 508 -10.12 19.43 -9.50
N MET A 509 -10.00 18.14 -9.18
CA MET A 509 -10.12 17.61 -7.82
C MET A 509 -9.21 16.39 -7.65
N PRO A 510 -7.90 16.58 -7.43
CA PRO A 510 -6.98 15.48 -7.18
C PRO A 510 -7.32 14.79 -5.85
N LEU A 511 -7.41 13.45 -5.86
CA LEU A 511 -7.67 12.65 -4.67
C LEU A 511 -6.34 12.18 -4.04
N ALA A 512 -5.57 13.15 -3.54
CA ALA A 512 -4.24 12.94 -2.97
C ALA A 512 -4.28 12.38 -1.54
N ILE A 513 -3.29 11.54 -1.19
CA ILE A 513 -3.17 10.94 0.15
C ILE A 513 -2.79 11.97 1.23
N HIS A 514 -2.14 13.07 0.87
CA HIS A 514 -1.77 14.13 1.81
C HIS A 514 -2.92 15.07 2.16
N ASP A 515 -3.97 15.10 1.32
CA ASP A 515 -5.08 16.04 1.42
C ASP A 515 -6.40 15.34 1.80
N ILE A 516 -6.33 14.15 2.39
CA ILE A 516 -7.52 13.39 2.81
C ILE A 516 -8.44 14.17 3.76
N LYS A 517 -7.91 15.17 4.47
CA LYS A 517 -8.68 16.07 5.33
C LYS A 517 -9.67 16.94 4.55
N GLU A 518 -9.39 17.18 3.28
CA GLU A 518 -10.21 18.01 2.41
C GLU A 518 -11.32 17.21 1.73
N TRP A 519 -10.99 16.05 1.15
CA TRP A 519 -11.93 15.30 0.29
C TRP A 519 -12.50 14.02 0.92
N LEU A 520 -11.85 13.42 1.92
CA LEU A 520 -12.23 12.11 2.46
C LEU A 520 -12.79 12.19 3.89
N THR A 521 -12.00 12.69 4.85
CA THR A 521 -12.36 12.62 6.28
C THR A 521 -13.67 13.33 6.66
N PRO A 522 -14.11 14.41 5.97
CA PRO A 522 -15.39 15.05 6.29
C PRO A 522 -16.61 14.21 5.93
N THR A 523 -16.47 13.22 5.04
CA THR A 523 -17.60 12.47 4.45
C THR A 523 -18.26 11.51 5.44
N ALA A 524 -19.56 11.25 5.26
CA ALA A 524 -20.26 10.20 6.00
C ALA A 524 -19.66 8.81 5.71
N PHE A 525 -19.23 8.58 4.46
CA PHE A 525 -18.51 7.37 4.06
C PHE A 525 -17.30 7.09 4.97
N TYR A 526 -16.41 8.06 5.16
CA TYR A 526 -15.21 7.88 5.98
C TYR A 526 -15.55 7.59 7.45
N LYS A 527 -16.53 8.31 8.01
CA LYS A 527 -16.99 8.11 9.40
C LYS A 527 -17.56 6.70 9.59
N ASN A 528 -18.49 6.30 8.72
CA ASN A 528 -19.10 4.97 8.74
C ASN A 528 -18.06 3.86 8.56
N ALA A 529 -17.10 4.01 7.64
CA ALA A 529 -16.07 3.00 7.41
C ALA A 529 -15.20 2.78 8.66
N ASN A 530 -14.82 3.86 9.36
CA ASN A 530 -14.09 3.79 10.62
C ASN A 530 -14.93 3.18 11.75
N GLU A 531 -16.16 3.65 11.92
CA GLU A 531 -17.07 3.18 12.97
C GLU A 531 -17.38 1.69 12.84
N LEU A 532 -17.70 1.24 11.62
CA LEU A 532 -17.97 -0.18 11.36
C LEU A 532 -16.72 -1.04 11.58
N GLN A 533 -15.53 -0.61 11.15
CA GLN A 533 -14.29 -1.35 11.44
C GLN A 533 -13.98 -1.41 12.94
N ALA A 534 -14.19 -0.31 13.67
CA ALA A 534 -14.01 -0.26 15.13
C ALA A 534 -15.00 -1.17 15.88
N LYS A 535 -16.19 -1.42 15.30
CA LYS A 535 -17.19 -2.38 15.78
C LYS A 535 -16.95 -3.81 15.29
N GLY A 536 -15.91 -4.04 14.49
CA GLY A 536 -15.48 -5.38 14.07
C GLY A 536 -16.08 -5.88 12.74
N TYR A 537 -16.70 -5.01 11.94
CA TYR A 537 -17.15 -5.36 10.60
C TYR A 537 -15.99 -5.30 9.59
N SER A 538 -15.96 -6.29 8.69
CA SER A 538 -15.05 -6.35 7.56
C SER A 538 -15.74 -5.87 6.29
N LEU A 539 -15.13 -4.89 5.62
CA LEU A 539 -15.76 -4.18 4.51
C LEU A 539 -14.81 -3.89 3.35
N ASP A 540 -15.37 -3.81 2.13
CA ASP A 540 -14.73 -3.24 0.94
C ASP A 540 -15.56 -2.10 0.36
N PHE A 541 -14.91 -1.23 -0.42
CA PHE A 541 -15.52 -0.13 -1.15
C PHE A 541 -15.87 -0.50 -2.59
N VAL A 542 -16.95 0.08 -3.13
CA VAL A 542 -17.39 -0.14 -4.51
C VAL A 542 -17.77 1.19 -5.20
N SER A 543 -17.39 1.31 -6.46
CA SER A 543 -17.76 2.42 -7.36
C SER A 543 -19.04 2.10 -8.14
N ASP A 544 -19.61 3.13 -8.78
CA ASP A 544 -20.70 3.03 -9.75
C ASP A 544 -20.38 2.02 -10.87
N LEU A 545 -19.18 2.10 -11.45
CA LEU A 545 -18.77 1.20 -12.54
C LEU A 545 -18.71 -0.26 -12.08
N ALA A 546 -18.17 -0.54 -10.90
CA ALA A 546 -18.15 -1.90 -10.36
C ALA A 546 -19.57 -2.39 -9.99
N LEU A 547 -20.44 -1.52 -9.45
CA LEU A 547 -21.84 -1.85 -9.18
C LEU A 547 -22.62 -2.16 -10.46
N SER A 548 -22.37 -1.43 -11.55
CA SER A 548 -23.04 -1.66 -12.85
C SER A 548 -22.82 -3.07 -13.41
N LYS A 549 -21.70 -3.70 -13.05
CA LYS A 549 -21.32 -5.06 -13.46
C LYS A 549 -21.67 -6.12 -12.41
N SER A 550 -22.26 -5.72 -11.29
CA SER A 550 -22.58 -6.60 -10.17
C SER A 550 -23.92 -7.30 -10.34
N SER A 551 -24.10 -8.39 -9.59
CA SER A 551 -25.36 -9.16 -9.55
C SER A 551 -25.81 -9.37 -8.11
N GLY A 552 -27.14 -9.35 -7.90
CA GLY A 552 -27.76 -9.56 -6.61
C GLY A 552 -28.39 -10.94 -6.50
N SER A 553 -28.32 -11.53 -5.32
CA SER A 553 -28.95 -12.82 -4.99
C SER A 553 -29.29 -12.85 -3.51
N LYS A 554 -30.01 -13.89 -3.05
CA LYS A 554 -30.23 -14.12 -1.61
C LYS A 554 -28.93 -14.26 -0.80
N ALA A 555 -27.82 -14.60 -1.44
CA ALA A 555 -26.50 -14.66 -0.80
C ALA A 555 -25.84 -13.27 -0.65
N GLY A 556 -26.45 -12.22 -1.21
CA GLY A 556 -25.98 -10.85 -1.21
C GLY A 556 -25.54 -10.36 -2.59
N VAL A 557 -24.52 -9.51 -2.63
CA VAL A 557 -24.00 -8.88 -3.87
C VAL A 557 -22.72 -9.55 -4.31
N LYS A 558 -22.68 -9.98 -5.57
CA LYS A 558 -21.49 -10.52 -6.24
C LYS A 558 -20.97 -9.51 -7.25
N THR A 559 -19.73 -9.06 -7.04
CA THR A 559 -19.07 -8.07 -7.92
C THR A 559 -18.13 -8.73 -8.94
N SER A 560 -17.57 -9.91 -8.60
CA SER A 560 -16.74 -10.72 -9.48
C SER A 560 -16.70 -12.18 -9.01
N ALA A 561 -15.95 -13.06 -9.70
CA ALA A 561 -15.96 -14.51 -9.43
C ALA A 561 -15.68 -14.85 -7.96
N ASN A 562 -14.69 -14.19 -7.34
CA ASN A 562 -14.24 -14.45 -5.98
C ASN A 562 -14.64 -13.35 -4.97
N ALA A 563 -15.49 -12.41 -5.35
CA ALA A 563 -15.91 -11.29 -4.51
C ALA A 563 -17.43 -11.31 -4.28
N ASN A 564 -17.83 -11.67 -3.06
CA ASN A 564 -19.22 -11.81 -2.66
C ASN A 564 -19.40 -11.20 -1.28
N TYR A 565 -20.41 -10.36 -1.13
CA TYR A 565 -20.70 -9.58 0.06
C TYR A 565 -22.12 -9.87 0.50
N LYS A 566 -22.38 -9.96 1.81
CA LYS A 566 -23.70 -10.30 2.34
C LYS A 566 -24.69 -9.15 2.20
N VAL A 567 -24.19 -7.91 2.19
CA VAL A 567 -25.00 -6.69 2.18
C VAL A 567 -24.29 -5.57 1.44
N LEU A 568 -25.07 -4.73 0.76
CA LEU A 568 -24.62 -3.46 0.21
C LEU A 568 -25.07 -2.33 1.14
N VAL A 569 -24.12 -1.55 1.63
CA VAL A 569 -24.34 -0.36 2.45
C VAL A 569 -24.11 0.89 1.61
N ILE A 570 -25.12 1.75 1.59
CA ILE A 570 -25.06 3.08 0.99
C ILE A 570 -24.95 4.09 2.14
N PRO A 571 -23.78 4.67 2.40
CA PRO A 571 -23.65 5.74 3.38
C PRO A 571 -24.49 6.95 2.95
N GLU A 572 -24.71 7.89 3.87
CA GLU A 572 -25.38 9.15 3.53
C GLU A 572 -24.64 9.81 2.36
N CYS A 573 -25.40 10.08 1.30
CA CYS A 573 -24.95 10.82 0.14
C CYS A 573 -26.09 11.70 -0.37
N LYS A 574 -25.76 12.87 -0.87
CA LYS A 574 -26.73 13.82 -1.42
C LYS A 574 -27.04 13.47 -2.87
N LEU A 575 -26.00 13.18 -3.66
CA LEU A 575 -26.06 12.99 -5.10
C LEU A 575 -25.86 11.53 -5.49
N MET A 576 -26.75 11.00 -6.32
CA MET A 576 -26.63 9.66 -6.90
C MET A 576 -27.15 9.63 -8.34
N PRO A 577 -26.40 9.04 -9.30
CA PRO A 577 -26.91 8.80 -10.64
C PRO A 577 -28.17 7.92 -10.61
N VAL A 578 -29.10 8.20 -11.53
CA VAL A 578 -30.35 7.42 -11.62
C VAL A 578 -30.04 5.96 -11.96
N GLU A 579 -29.05 5.75 -12.84
CA GLU A 579 -28.56 4.46 -13.29
C GLU A 579 -27.99 3.65 -12.11
N THR A 580 -27.24 4.32 -11.22
CA THR A 580 -26.70 3.71 -9.99
C THR A 580 -27.82 3.31 -9.04
N LEU A 581 -28.81 4.18 -8.80
CA LEU A 581 -29.96 3.83 -7.97
C LEU A 581 -30.75 2.65 -8.58
N GLN A 582 -31.03 2.68 -9.88
CA GLN A 582 -31.73 1.61 -10.58
C GLN A 582 -30.98 0.29 -10.48
N GLN A 583 -29.65 0.32 -10.64
CA GLN A 583 -28.82 -0.86 -10.47
C GLN A 583 -28.87 -1.38 -9.02
N ILE A 584 -28.81 -0.50 -8.01
CA ILE A 584 -28.97 -0.88 -6.60
C ILE A 584 -30.33 -1.56 -6.37
N LEU A 585 -31.42 -1.01 -6.91
CA LEU A 585 -32.76 -1.60 -6.83
C LEU A 585 -32.84 -2.94 -7.57
N LYS A 586 -32.13 -3.10 -8.70
CA LYS A 586 -32.02 -4.37 -9.42
C LYS A 586 -31.26 -5.43 -8.60
N LEU A 587 -30.19 -5.04 -7.90
CA LEU A 587 -29.48 -5.93 -6.97
C LEU A 587 -30.43 -6.40 -5.86
N ALA A 588 -31.20 -5.48 -5.26
CA ALA A 588 -32.20 -5.83 -4.26
C ALA A 588 -33.28 -6.75 -4.85
N ALA A 589 -33.82 -6.43 -6.04
CA ALA A 589 -34.80 -7.25 -6.74
C ALA A 589 -34.32 -8.68 -7.01
N GLY A 590 -33.03 -8.86 -7.28
CA GLY A 590 -32.39 -10.17 -7.44
C GLY A 590 -32.26 -10.98 -6.14
N GLY A 591 -32.48 -10.37 -4.98
CA GLY A 591 -32.46 -11.05 -3.67
C GLY A 591 -31.52 -10.43 -2.65
N ALA A 592 -30.72 -9.43 -3.02
CA ALA A 592 -29.76 -8.83 -2.10
C ALA A 592 -30.46 -8.00 -1.02
N THR A 593 -29.79 -7.84 0.12
CA THR A 593 -30.14 -6.81 1.11
C THR A 593 -29.31 -5.56 0.82
N VAL A 594 -29.97 -4.41 0.72
CA VAL A 594 -29.33 -3.09 0.61
C VAL A 594 -29.73 -2.26 1.82
N ILE A 595 -28.78 -1.59 2.47
CA ILE A 595 -29.01 -0.68 3.59
C ILE A 595 -28.61 0.72 3.15
N PHE A 596 -29.57 1.65 3.11
CA PHE A 596 -29.30 3.07 3.00
C PHE A 596 -29.21 3.68 4.40
N GLN A 597 -28.16 4.46 4.65
CA GLN A 597 -28.12 5.33 5.81
C GLN A 597 -29.18 6.43 5.70
N LYS A 598 -29.23 7.02 4.50
CA LYS A 598 -30.20 8.02 4.06
C LYS A 598 -30.41 7.84 2.56
N LEU A 599 -31.63 8.09 2.08
CA LEU A 599 -31.90 8.06 0.64
C LEU A 599 -31.27 9.28 -0.04
N PRO A 600 -30.74 9.13 -1.27
CA PRO A 600 -30.19 10.27 -2.01
C PRO A 600 -31.27 11.33 -2.28
N GLU A 601 -30.86 12.59 -2.29
CA GLU A 601 -31.76 13.73 -2.41
C GLU A 601 -31.89 14.20 -3.86
N ASP A 602 -30.83 14.07 -4.66
CA ASP A 602 -30.76 14.62 -6.01
C ASP A 602 -29.81 13.83 -6.92
N VAL A 603 -29.78 14.17 -8.20
CA VAL A 603 -28.88 13.60 -9.22
C VAL A 603 -27.65 14.50 -9.42
N PRO A 604 -26.48 13.96 -9.80
CA PRO A 604 -25.32 14.78 -10.20
C PRO A 604 -25.48 15.37 -11.60
N GLY A 605 -24.65 16.34 -11.95
CA GLY A 605 -24.58 16.88 -13.32
C GLY A 605 -25.75 17.76 -13.75
N LEU A 606 -25.65 18.36 -14.94
CA LEU A 606 -26.63 19.33 -15.47
C LEU A 606 -27.52 18.75 -16.58
N ALA A 607 -27.03 17.76 -17.33
CA ALA A 607 -27.75 17.21 -18.48
C ALA A 607 -29.15 16.70 -18.11
N ASN A 608 -30.19 17.07 -18.86
CA ASN A 608 -31.57 16.60 -18.66
C ASN A 608 -32.03 16.62 -17.19
N LEU A 609 -31.63 17.66 -16.43
CA LEU A 609 -31.70 17.68 -14.97
C LEU A 609 -33.09 17.35 -14.42
N GLU A 610 -34.12 18.07 -14.87
CA GLU A 610 -35.49 17.88 -14.35
C GLU A 610 -36.05 16.50 -14.69
N THR A 611 -35.71 15.96 -15.87
CA THR A 611 -36.08 14.58 -16.25
C THR A 611 -35.41 13.55 -15.34
N ARG A 612 -34.11 13.70 -15.07
CA ARG A 612 -33.37 12.78 -14.19
C ARG A 612 -33.80 12.91 -12.72
N ARG A 613 -34.10 14.12 -12.24
CA ARG A 613 -34.72 14.36 -10.92
C ARG A 613 -36.07 13.66 -10.79
N ALA A 614 -36.93 13.80 -11.81
CA ALA A 614 -38.21 13.12 -11.85
C ALA A 614 -38.03 11.59 -11.82
N ALA A 615 -37.06 11.06 -12.59
CA ALA A 615 -36.75 9.63 -12.61
C ALA A 615 -36.20 9.12 -11.28
N LEU A 616 -35.30 9.86 -10.62
CA LEU A 616 -34.80 9.55 -9.27
C LEU A 616 -35.97 9.48 -8.27
N LYS A 617 -36.80 10.53 -8.24
CA LYS A 617 -37.97 10.59 -7.36
C LYS A 617 -38.94 9.44 -7.63
N GLN A 618 -39.18 9.11 -8.90
CA GLN A 618 -40.02 7.98 -9.29
C GLN A 618 -39.45 6.66 -8.79
N ALA A 619 -38.15 6.42 -8.99
CA ALA A 619 -37.48 5.22 -8.50
C ALA A 619 -37.57 5.09 -6.97
N LEU A 620 -37.29 6.18 -6.23
CA LEU A 620 -37.42 6.21 -4.77
C LEU A 620 -38.86 5.99 -4.30
N ALA A 621 -39.86 6.53 -5.01
CA ALA A 621 -41.28 6.37 -4.66
C ALA A 621 -41.79 4.93 -4.77
N THR A 622 -41.06 4.05 -5.48
CA THR A 622 -41.35 2.60 -5.51
C THR A 622 -41.08 1.92 -4.18
N LEU A 623 -40.22 2.49 -3.34
CA LEU A 623 -39.87 1.95 -2.02
C LEU A 623 -41.00 2.21 -1.03
N LYS A 624 -41.75 1.16 -0.69
CA LYS A 624 -42.81 1.21 0.34
C LYS A 624 -42.25 0.71 1.66
N PHE A 625 -41.76 1.65 2.47
CA PHE A 625 -41.17 1.33 3.77
C PHE A 625 -42.24 0.99 4.81
N ALA A 626 -42.06 -0.13 5.49
CA ALA A 626 -42.77 -0.51 6.71
C ALA A 626 -41.74 -0.74 7.84
N ASN A 627 -42.18 -0.59 9.09
CA ASN A 627 -41.34 -0.91 10.23
C ASN A 627 -41.31 -2.43 10.42
N ALA A 628 -40.12 -3.03 10.43
CA ALA A 628 -39.92 -4.44 10.75
C ALA A 628 -38.61 -4.60 11.55
N GLY A 629 -38.66 -5.26 12.71
CA GLY A 629 -37.48 -5.47 13.55
C GLY A 629 -36.76 -4.18 13.96
N GLY A 630 -37.50 -3.10 14.23
CA GLY A 630 -36.94 -1.80 14.65
C GLY A 630 -36.35 -0.93 13.53
N VAL A 631 -36.29 -1.42 12.29
CA VAL A 631 -35.73 -0.70 11.13
C VAL A 631 -36.77 -0.55 10.03
N LYS A 632 -36.73 0.55 9.27
CA LYS A 632 -37.59 0.75 8.09
C LYS A 632 -37.11 -0.16 6.96
N GLN A 633 -38.01 -0.96 6.39
CA GLN A 633 -37.69 -1.90 5.31
C GLN A 633 -38.74 -1.83 4.19
N ALA A 634 -38.30 -1.92 2.95
CA ALA A 634 -39.12 -2.07 1.76
C ALA A 634 -38.75 -3.37 1.05
N VAL A 635 -39.74 -4.21 0.76
CA VAL A 635 -39.54 -5.43 -0.05
C VAL A 635 -39.36 -5.01 -1.50
N VAL A 636 -38.31 -5.51 -2.16
CA VAL A 636 -38.01 -5.22 -3.56
C VAL A 636 -37.68 -6.55 -4.24
N GLY A 637 -38.58 -7.02 -5.10
CA GLY A 637 -38.46 -8.34 -5.74
C GLY A 637 -38.22 -9.46 -4.72
N ALA A 638 -37.14 -10.23 -4.90
CA ALA A 638 -36.76 -11.32 -4.00
C ALA A 638 -35.94 -10.86 -2.77
N GLY A 639 -35.59 -9.58 -2.67
CA GLY A 639 -34.75 -9.01 -1.61
C GLY A 639 -35.41 -7.82 -0.93
N ARG A 640 -34.60 -6.91 -0.40
CA ARG A 640 -35.08 -5.77 0.39
C ARG A 640 -34.13 -4.58 0.41
N VAL A 641 -34.72 -3.41 0.60
CA VAL A 641 -34.03 -2.15 0.90
C VAL A 641 -34.38 -1.74 2.33
N MET A 642 -33.38 -1.44 3.14
CA MET A 642 -33.52 -0.96 4.51
C MET A 642 -33.08 0.50 4.59
N LEU A 643 -33.67 1.25 5.50
CA LEU A 643 -33.34 2.64 5.78
C LEU A 643 -33.10 2.82 7.28
N SER A 644 -31.87 3.16 7.66
CA SER A 644 -31.48 3.34 9.06
C SER A 644 -30.35 4.35 9.20
N GLY A 645 -30.52 5.35 10.08
CA GLY A 645 -29.44 6.28 10.41
C GLY A 645 -28.28 5.61 11.14
N ASP A 646 -28.57 4.53 11.90
CA ASP A 646 -27.56 3.66 12.52
C ASP A 646 -27.36 2.40 11.68
N LEU A 647 -26.17 2.29 11.06
CA LEU A 647 -25.83 1.18 10.20
C LEU A 647 -25.57 -0.13 10.98
N ASP A 648 -25.15 -0.05 12.25
CA ASP A 648 -24.88 -1.21 13.08
C ASP A 648 -26.19 -1.92 13.48
N ASP A 649 -27.22 -1.15 13.84
CA ASP A 649 -28.56 -1.68 14.10
C ASP A 649 -29.14 -2.37 12.86
N ALA A 650 -28.95 -1.77 11.68
CA ALA A 650 -29.43 -2.35 10.42
C ALA A 650 -28.69 -3.64 10.04
N LEU A 651 -27.37 -3.69 10.25
CA LEU A 651 -26.56 -4.91 10.06
C LEU A 651 -26.99 -6.01 11.03
N THR A 652 -27.24 -5.64 12.29
CA THR A 652 -27.73 -6.56 13.33
C THR A 652 -29.10 -7.13 12.99
N ALA A 653 -30.03 -6.29 12.52
CA ALA A 653 -31.37 -6.72 12.08
C ALA A 653 -31.35 -7.71 10.90
N VAL A 654 -30.22 -7.85 10.19
CA VAL A 654 -30.03 -8.84 9.12
C VAL A 654 -29.04 -9.95 9.49
N ASN A 655 -28.79 -10.14 10.80
CA ASN A 655 -27.93 -11.16 11.36
C ASN A 655 -26.47 -11.08 10.85
N ILE A 656 -26.00 -9.87 10.58
CA ILE A 656 -24.58 -9.59 10.34
C ILE A 656 -24.04 -8.95 11.61
N GLN A 657 -23.05 -9.57 12.23
CA GLN A 657 -22.44 -9.14 13.47
C GLN A 657 -20.96 -8.85 13.24
N GLY A 658 -20.46 -7.78 13.85
CA GLY A 658 -19.03 -7.52 13.93
C GLY A 658 -18.30 -8.56 14.78
N GLU A 659 -17.01 -8.74 14.55
CA GLU A 659 -16.16 -9.61 15.36
C GLU A 659 -15.93 -8.99 16.74
N GLU A 660 -16.51 -9.59 17.79
CA GLU A 660 -16.38 -9.07 19.16
C GLU A 660 -14.93 -9.03 19.68
N LEU A 661 -14.01 -9.74 19.02
CA LEU A 661 -12.59 -9.72 19.35
C LEU A 661 -12.02 -8.29 19.40
N VAL A 662 -12.58 -7.34 18.65
CA VAL A 662 -12.12 -5.93 18.68
C VAL A 662 -12.33 -5.26 20.04
N LYS A 663 -13.28 -5.74 20.86
CA LYS A 663 -13.49 -5.28 22.25
C LYS A 663 -12.29 -5.58 23.15
N THR A 664 -11.39 -6.48 22.74
CA THR A 664 -10.12 -6.73 23.43
C THR A 664 -9.03 -5.71 23.08
N GLY A 665 -9.26 -4.88 22.06
CA GLY A 665 -8.29 -3.97 21.46
C GLY A 665 -7.44 -4.60 20.34
N LEU A 666 -7.61 -5.90 20.06
CA LEU A 666 -6.99 -6.55 18.91
C LEU A 666 -7.58 -6.03 17.60
N LYS A 667 -6.72 -5.85 16.60
CA LYS A 667 -7.12 -5.60 15.21
C LYS A 667 -7.05 -6.90 14.43
N PHE A 668 -7.82 -7.01 13.34
CA PHE A 668 -7.81 -8.21 12.53
C PHE A 668 -8.10 -7.97 11.04
N ILE A 669 -7.73 -8.97 10.23
CA ILE A 669 -8.24 -9.19 8.87
C ILE A 669 -8.44 -10.69 8.64
N ARG A 670 -9.40 -11.06 7.78
CA ARG A 670 -9.75 -12.45 7.51
C ARG A 670 -9.58 -12.85 6.06
N ARG A 671 -9.30 -14.14 5.86
CA ARG A 671 -9.34 -14.80 4.55
C ARG A 671 -10.13 -16.09 4.60
N ASP A 672 -10.89 -16.34 3.54
CA ASP A 672 -11.60 -17.60 3.31
C ASP A 672 -10.80 -18.49 2.37
N VAL A 673 -10.54 -19.72 2.81
CA VAL A 673 -9.85 -20.76 2.04
C VAL A 673 -10.72 -22.00 2.05
N ASN A 674 -11.53 -22.17 1.01
CA ASN A 674 -12.44 -23.31 0.83
C ASN A 674 -13.34 -23.54 2.06
N GLY A 675 -13.86 -22.46 2.65
CA GLY A 675 -14.72 -22.49 3.84
C GLY A 675 -13.97 -22.59 5.18
N ALA A 676 -12.65 -22.78 5.19
CA ALA A 676 -11.82 -22.52 6.37
C ALA A 676 -11.47 -21.03 6.46
N LYS A 677 -11.19 -20.52 7.67
CA LYS A 677 -10.87 -19.12 7.89
C LYS A 677 -9.47 -18.94 8.45
N TYR A 678 -8.72 -18.00 7.88
CA TYR A 678 -7.57 -17.40 8.54
C TYR A 678 -8.00 -16.08 9.17
N TYR A 679 -7.59 -15.87 10.41
CA TYR A 679 -7.59 -14.57 11.07
C TYR A 679 -6.15 -14.18 11.30
N TYR A 680 -5.78 -12.98 10.87
CA TYR A 680 -4.52 -12.36 11.25
C TYR A 680 -4.83 -11.33 12.34
N LEU A 681 -4.37 -11.57 13.56
CA LEU A 681 -4.62 -10.77 14.75
C LEU A 681 -3.38 -9.97 15.13
N VAL A 682 -3.54 -8.71 15.51
CA VAL A 682 -2.44 -7.83 15.87
C VAL A 682 -2.77 -7.06 17.15
N ASN A 683 -1.84 -7.03 18.11
CA ASN A 683 -1.96 -6.24 19.34
C ASN A 683 -1.12 -4.95 19.28
N HIS A 684 -1.74 -3.86 18.84
CA HIS A 684 -1.15 -2.51 18.85
C HIS A 684 -1.44 -1.72 20.13
N THR A 685 -2.01 -2.37 21.16
CA THR A 685 -2.36 -1.73 22.42
C THR A 685 -1.21 -1.75 23.42
N SER A 686 -1.36 -1.03 24.53
CA SER A 686 -0.40 -1.04 25.64
C SER A 686 -0.57 -2.21 26.61
N LYS A 687 -1.57 -3.06 26.39
CA LYS A 687 -1.97 -4.11 27.35
C LYS A 687 -1.84 -5.51 26.73
N PRO A 688 -1.37 -6.51 27.48
CA PRO A 688 -1.43 -7.89 27.03
C PRO A 688 -2.88 -8.35 26.91
N VAL A 689 -3.15 -9.21 25.94
CA VAL A 689 -4.44 -9.88 25.75
C VAL A 689 -4.24 -11.37 26.02
N ASP A 690 -4.88 -11.88 27.07
CA ASP A 690 -5.02 -13.31 27.34
C ASP A 690 -6.49 -13.61 27.61
N LYS A 691 -7.22 -13.97 26.55
CA LYS A 691 -8.68 -14.12 26.58
C LYS A 691 -9.13 -15.23 25.66
N THR A 692 -10.26 -15.84 26.01
CA THR A 692 -11.06 -16.64 25.07
C THR A 692 -11.90 -15.68 24.25
N ILE A 693 -11.70 -15.67 22.93
CA ILE A 693 -12.44 -14.83 21.98
C ILE A 693 -13.34 -15.71 21.11
N GLY A 694 -14.52 -15.20 20.77
CA GLY A 694 -15.38 -15.78 19.74
C GLY A 694 -14.89 -15.41 18.35
N LEU A 695 -15.04 -16.33 17.39
CA LEU A 695 -14.81 -16.10 15.97
C LEU A 695 -16.14 -16.22 15.23
N ASN A 696 -16.48 -15.25 14.38
CA ASN A 696 -17.68 -15.30 13.52
C ASN A 696 -17.49 -16.25 12.32
N CYS A 697 -17.00 -17.46 12.58
CA CYS A 697 -16.90 -18.54 11.62
C CYS A 697 -17.82 -19.71 12.00
N ARG A 698 -18.20 -20.53 11.02
CA ARG A 698 -18.92 -21.80 11.29
C ARG A 698 -18.09 -22.71 12.21
N ARG A 699 -18.72 -23.77 12.74
CA ARG A 699 -18.06 -24.80 13.56
C ARG A 699 -16.73 -25.23 12.96
N ALA A 700 -15.62 -24.91 13.63
CA ALA A 700 -14.32 -25.41 13.26
C ALA A 700 -14.13 -26.84 13.78
N GLY A 701 -13.53 -27.71 12.97
CA GLY A 701 -13.12 -29.05 13.41
C GLY A 701 -11.97 -28.99 14.42
N ASN A 702 -11.01 -28.09 14.18
CA ASN A 702 -10.00 -27.67 15.15
C ASN A 702 -9.50 -26.25 14.82
N VAL A 703 -8.90 -25.59 15.82
CA VAL A 703 -8.27 -24.27 15.67
C VAL A 703 -6.76 -24.40 15.84
N ILE A 704 -5.99 -23.79 14.94
CA ILE A 704 -4.52 -23.79 14.96
C ILE A 704 -4.05 -22.37 15.21
N LEU A 705 -3.19 -22.18 16.20
CA LEU A 705 -2.46 -20.93 16.42
C LEU A 705 -1.11 -21.02 15.71
N MET A 706 -0.73 -19.94 15.05
CA MET A 706 0.45 -19.83 14.20
C MET A 706 1.13 -18.50 14.48
N ASP A 707 2.36 -18.52 14.99
CA ASP A 707 3.15 -17.34 15.32
C ASP A 707 3.97 -16.92 14.08
N PRO A 708 3.62 -15.81 13.41
CA PRO A 708 4.32 -15.35 12.20
C PRO A 708 5.75 -14.88 12.47
N GLN A 709 6.14 -14.58 13.71
CA GLN A 709 7.50 -14.14 14.05
C GLN A 709 8.44 -15.34 14.19
N SER A 710 8.06 -16.34 14.98
CA SER A 710 8.91 -17.53 15.22
C SER A 710 8.65 -18.70 14.26
N GLY A 711 7.49 -18.73 13.58
CA GLY A 711 7.04 -19.85 12.76
C GLY A 711 6.42 -21.02 13.55
N ARG A 712 6.35 -20.92 14.89
CA ARG A 712 5.73 -21.94 15.74
C ARG A 712 4.24 -22.06 15.46
N TYR A 713 3.71 -23.26 15.62
CA TYR A 713 2.29 -23.54 15.46
C TYR A 713 1.83 -24.63 16.43
N GLY A 714 0.52 -24.73 16.65
CA GLY A 714 -0.07 -25.81 17.43
C GLY A 714 -1.58 -25.72 17.58
N ALA A 715 -2.20 -26.84 17.94
CA ALA A 715 -3.63 -26.93 18.22
C ALA A 715 -3.99 -26.07 19.45
N ALA A 716 -4.95 -25.17 19.29
CA ALA A 716 -5.39 -24.22 20.31
C ALA A 716 -6.30 -24.88 21.37
N LYS A 717 -6.34 -24.30 22.57
CA LYS A 717 -7.48 -24.50 23.49
C LYS A 717 -8.69 -23.80 22.85
N SER A 718 -9.63 -24.58 22.32
CA SER A 718 -10.82 -24.07 21.63
C SER A 718 -12.07 -24.91 21.95
N VAL A 719 -13.24 -24.27 21.90
CA VAL A 719 -14.55 -24.90 22.11
C VAL A 719 -15.48 -24.41 21.01
N SER A 720 -16.24 -25.31 20.39
CA SER A 720 -17.35 -24.93 19.52
C SER A 720 -18.65 -25.04 20.30
N VAL A 721 -19.35 -23.92 20.48
CA VAL A 721 -20.63 -23.88 21.18
C VAL A 721 -21.77 -23.91 20.16
N ILE A 722 -22.85 -24.60 20.51
CA ILE A 722 -24.11 -24.63 19.77
C ILE A 722 -25.06 -23.70 20.52
N ALA A 723 -25.45 -22.58 19.93
CA ALA A 723 -26.56 -21.78 20.42
C ALA A 723 -27.82 -22.15 19.63
N ASP A 724 -28.84 -22.65 20.32
CA ASP A 724 -30.16 -22.97 19.76
C ASP A 724 -31.03 -21.71 19.88
N GLY A 725 -31.11 -20.93 18.80
CA GLY A 725 -32.12 -19.87 18.67
C GLY A 725 -33.34 -20.44 17.96
N GLU A 726 -34.54 -19.91 18.26
CA GLU A 726 -35.87 -20.41 17.84
C GLU A 726 -36.08 -20.67 16.32
N SER A 727 -35.08 -20.48 15.46
CA SER A 727 -35.12 -20.90 14.06
C SER A 727 -33.75 -21.18 13.41
N THR A 728 -32.61 -21.05 14.11
CA THR A 728 -31.28 -21.25 13.51
C THR A 728 -30.23 -21.63 14.55
N VAL A 729 -29.54 -22.76 14.31
CA VAL A 729 -28.37 -23.17 15.10
C VAL A 729 -27.17 -22.29 14.72
N VAL A 730 -26.67 -21.48 15.66
CA VAL A 730 -25.44 -20.70 15.48
C VAL A 730 -24.28 -21.42 16.15
N TYR A 731 -23.29 -21.84 15.36
CA TYR A 731 -22.04 -22.38 15.89
C TYR A 731 -21.06 -21.22 16.10
N THR A 732 -20.59 -21.02 17.34
CA THR A 732 -19.51 -20.07 17.63
C THR A 732 -18.26 -20.82 18.05
N THR A 733 -17.20 -20.65 17.28
CA THR A 733 -15.88 -21.18 17.62
C THR A 733 -15.20 -20.21 18.57
N HIS A 734 -14.91 -20.65 19.78
CA HIS A 734 -14.17 -19.89 20.78
C HIS A 734 -12.74 -20.39 20.87
N VAL A 735 -11.76 -19.48 20.92
CA VAL A 735 -10.34 -19.80 21.02
C VAL A 735 -9.66 -18.92 22.06
N ARG A 736 -8.82 -19.52 22.90
CA ARG A 736 -7.94 -18.74 23.78
C ARG A 736 -6.74 -18.22 23.01
N VAL A 737 -6.56 -16.90 23.00
CA VAL A 737 -5.42 -16.20 22.42
C VAL A 737 -4.61 -15.51 23.53
N GLN A 738 -3.28 -15.51 23.39
CA GLN A 738 -2.34 -14.85 24.29
C GLN A 738 -1.35 -14.02 23.45
N LEU A 739 -1.38 -12.69 23.60
CA LEU A 739 -0.63 -11.71 22.81
C LEU A 739 -0.13 -10.56 23.68
N GLN A 740 1.18 -10.33 23.71
CA GLN A 740 1.79 -9.13 24.31
C GLN A 740 1.60 -7.90 23.40
N PRO A 741 1.74 -6.68 23.94
CA PRO A 741 1.88 -5.48 23.12
C PRO A 741 2.95 -5.65 22.04
N GLY A 742 2.63 -5.36 20.79
CA GLY A 742 3.53 -5.50 19.64
C GLY A 742 3.59 -6.90 19.03
N GLU A 743 2.88 -7.91 19.57
CA GLU A 743 2.81 -9.24 18.97
C GLU A 743 1.65 -9.38 17.96
N ALA A 744 1.78 -10.36 17.07
CA ALA A 744 0.73 -10.77 16.13
C ALA A 744 0.57 -12.30 16.15
N LEU A 745 -0.62 -12.79 15.80
CA LEU A 745 -0.96 -14.21 15.79
C LEU A 745 -1.87 -14.52 14.62
N ILE A 746 -1.62 -15.63 13.94
CA ILE A 746 -2.52 -16.17 12.93
C ILE A 746 -3.34 -17.28 13.56
N VAL A 747 -4.65 -17.20 13.42
CA VAL A 747 -5.61 -18.23 13.85
C VAL A 747 -6.21 -18.87 12.61
N PHE A 748 -5.98 -20.16 12.44
CA PHE A 748 -6.62 -20.94 11.38
C PHE A 748 -7.76 -21.78 11.97
N ALA A 749 -8.99 -21.47 11.54
CA ALA A 749 -10.19 -22.21 11.89
C ALA A 749 -10.55 -23.16 10.75
N GLY A 750 -10.12 -24.42 10.88
CA GLY A 750 -10.27 -25.44 9.84
C GLY A 750 -11.67 -26.07 9.82
N ALA A 751 -12.23 -26.28 8.63
CA ALA A 751 -13.52 -26.97 8.48
C ALA A 751 -13.48 -28.46 8.88
N LYS A 752 -12.31 -29.10 8.77
CA LYS A 752 -12.07 -30.49 9.16
C LYS A 752 -10.97 -30.58 10.21
N PRO A 753 -11.07 -31.48 11.21
CA PRO A 753 -10.00 -31.68 12.18
C PRO A 753 -8.72 -32.16 11.49
N GLN A 754 -7.60 -31.52 11.80
CA GLN A 754 -6.27 -32.02 11.47
C GLN A 754 -5.70 -32.83 12.64
N THR A 755 -5.15 -34.01 12.36
CA THR A 755 -4.55 -34.91 13.36
C THR A 755 -3.02 -34.73 13.43
N GLY A 756 -2.41 -35.15 14.54
CA GLY A 756 -0.95 -35.14 14.70
C GLY A 756 -0.33 -33.75 14.92
N LEU A 757 -1.13 -32.72 15.24
CA LEU A 757 -0.62 -31.40 15.58
C LEU A 757 -0.07 -31.35 17.02
N PRO A 758 1.06 -30.68 17.28
CA PRO A 758 1.48 -30.40 18.65
C PRO A 758 0.45 -29.48 19.32
N LYS A 759 0.25 -29.63 20.65
CA LYS A 759 -0.59 -28.70 21.41
C LYS A 759 0.09 -27.34 21.51
N TRP A 760 -0.68 -26.26 21.38
CA TRP A 760 -0.18 -24.92 21.64
C TRP A 760 0.20 -24.77 23.12
N LYS A 761 1.39 -24.22 23.36
CA LYS A 761 1.94 -24.04 24.71
C LYS A 761 1.72 -22.62 25.19
N TYR A 762 0.66 -22.40 25.97
CA TYR A 762 0.35 -21.13 26.62
C TYR A 762 1.36 -20.84 27.75
N LEU A 763 1.65 -19.56 28.00
CA LEU A 763 2.47 -19.12 29.14
C LEU A 763 1.52 -18.74 30.29
N ASP A 764 1.02 -19.72 31.04
CA ASP A 764 -0.10 -19.52 31.98
C ASP A 764 0.36 -18.90 33.30
N LYS A 765 1.30 -19.55 34.02
CA LYS A 765 1.78 -19.07 35.31
C LYS A 765 3.30 -18.93 35.30
N GLN A 766 3.79 -17.71 35.53
CA GLN A 766 5.20 -17.49 35.84
C GLN A 766 5.53 -18.16 37.17
N THR A 767 6.51 -19.06 37.19
CA THR A 767 6.92 -19.81 38.39
C THR A 767 8.29 -19.42 38.90
N GLY A 768 9.06 -18.67 38.13
CA GLY A 768 10.40 -18.24 38.51
C GLY A 768 10.99 -17.25 37.52
N GLU A 769 12.00 -16.52 37.97
CA GLU A 769 12.80 -15.62 37.16
C GLU A 769 14.26 -15.68 37.61
N ILE A 770 15.19 -15.67 36.65
CA ILE A 770 16.62 -15.66 36.89
C ILE A 770 17.22 -14.48 36.11
N ALA A 771 17.75 -13.49 36.82
CA ALA A 771 18.51 -12.41 36.20
C ALA A 771 19.88 -12.93 35.76
N LEU A 772 20.28 -12.64 34.52
CA LEU A 772 21.61 -12.98 34.00
C LEU A 772 22.62 -11.87 34.36
N ALA A 773 22.93 -11.78 35.66
CA ALA A 773 23.77 -10.74 36.25
C ALA A 773 25.28 -11.02 36.17
N ASN A 774 25.69 -12.16 35.62
CA ASN A 774 27.12 -12.45 35.44
C ASN A 774 27.76 -11.46 34.46
N PRO A 775 29.06 -11.14 34.62
CA PRO A 775 29.75 -10.24 33.71
C PRO A 775 29.64 -10.69 32.25
N TRP A 776 29.56 -9.72 31.35
CA TRP A 776 29.47 -9.92 29.91
C TRP A 776 30.78 -9.53 29.24
N ASN A 777 31.25 -10.33 28.28
CA ASN A 777 32.33 -9.92 27.37
C ASN A 777 31.70 -9.39 26.09
N LEU A 778 31.99 -8.13 25.76
CA LEU A 778 31.58 -7.47 24.52
C LEU A 778 32.78 -7.38 23.57
N THR A 779 32.61 -7.86 22.34
CA THR A 779 33.59 -7.70 21.25
C THR A 779 32.87 -7.22 20.00
N PHE A 780 33.42 -6.19 19.34
CA PHE A 780 32.89 -5.68 18.07
C PHE A 780 33.46 -6.48 16.90
N THR A 781 32.61 -6.90 15.96
CA THR A 781 32.98 -7.91 14.94
C THR A 781 32.83 -7.42 13.51
N GLN A 782 31.91 -6.49 13.24
CA GLN A 782 31.66 -5.93 11.93
C GLN A 782 31.22 -4.47 12.06
N GLY A 783 31.62 -3.62 11.12
CA GLY A 783 31.37 -2.18 11.18
C GLY A 783 32.67 -1.43 10.94
N GLY A 784 32.65 -0.10 10.97
CA GLY A 784 33.87 0.63 10.68
C GLY A 784 33.75 2.14 10.68
N PRO A 785 34.87 2.85 10.49
CA PRO A 785 36.13 2.35 9.89
C PRO A 785 37.08 1.63 10.86
N LYS A 786 36.83 1.70 12.17
CA LYS A 786 37.61 1.02 13.22
C LYS A 786 36.66 0.33 14.19
N LEU A 787 37.00 -0.89 14.60
CA LEU A 787 36.27 -1.60 15.66
C LEU A 787 36.65 -1.01 17.03
N PRO A 788 35.67 -0.69 17.90
CA PRO A 788 35.95 -0.33 19.28
C PRO A 788 36.63 -1.48 20.03
N SER A 789 37.30 -1.15 21.14
CA SER A 789 38.06 -2.16 21.89
C SER A 789 37.12 -3.12 22.63
N PRO A 790 37.46 -4.41 22.77
CA PRO A 790 36.69 -5.33 23.60
C PRO A 790 36.53 -4.82 25.03
N LYS A 791 35.39 -5.10 25.65
CA LYS A 791 35.06 -4.67 27.02
C LYS A 791 34.54 -5.84 27.83
N LYS A 792 34.93 -5.91 29.10
CA LYS A 792 34.25 -6.71 30.11
C LYS A 792 33.29 -5.79 30.86
N LEU A 793 32.03 -6.20 30.96
CA LEU A 793 30.93 -5.38 31.48
C LEU A 793 30.29 -6.07 32.67
N ASP A 794 30.40 -5.46 33.84
CA ASP A 794 29.66 -5.90 35.03
C ASP A 794 28.19 -5.43 34.97
N LYS A 795 27.91 -4.42 34.13
CA LYS A 795 26.58 -3.90 33.84
C LYS A 795 26.42 -3.64 32.34
N LEU A 796 25.28 -4.08 31.79
CA LEU A 796 24.87 -3.75 30.43
C LEU A 796 24.50 -2.26 30.33
N ILE A 797 25.11 -1.55 29.39
CA ILE A 797 24.93 -0.12 29.12
C ILE A 797 25.04 0.12 27.61
N SER A 798 24.58 1.30 27.15
CA SER A 798 24.73 1.70 25.74
C SER A 798 26.20 1.75 25.33
N TRP A 799 26.50 1.39 24.09
CA TRP A 799 27.85 1.54 23.51
C TRP A 799 28.35 2.99 23.57
N THR A 800 27.44 3.95 23.47
CA THR A 800 27.72 5.38 23.58
C THR A 800 28.22 5.80 24.96
N ASP A 801 28.04 4.95 25.98
CA ASP A 801 28.32 5.26 27.39
C ASP A 801 29.53 4.45 27.90
N LEU A 802 30.24 3.72 27.02
CA LEU A 802 31.40 2.88 27.36
C LEU A 802 32.69 3.66 27.66
N GLY A 803 32.67 5.00 27.55
CA GLY A 803 33.85 5.86 27.67
C GLY A 803 34.88 5.68 26.54
N ASP A 804 34.50 5.03 25.42
CA ASP A 804 35.31 4.87 24.21
C ASP A 804 34.72 5.73 23.09
N THR A 805 35.47 6.73 22.63
CA THR A 805 35.05 7.64 21.55
C THR A 805 34.79 6.92 20.23
N THR A 806 35.46 5.78 20.00
CA THR A 806 35.19 4.92 18.84
C THR A 806 33.80 4.32 18.94
N ALA A 807 33.40 3.86 20.14
CA ALA A 807 32.08 3.24 20.36
C ALA A 807 30.92 4.25 20.20
N VAL A 808 31.13 5.51 20.57
CA VAL A 808 30.13 6.59 20.40
C VAL A 808 29.76 6.83 18.93
N SER A 809 30.73 6.68 18.02
CA SER A 809 30.57 6.92 16.58
C SER A 809 30.42 5.64 15.75
N PHE A 810 30.32 4.50 16.43
CA PHE A 810 30.30 3.20 15.80
C PHE A 810 28.91 2.84 15.26
N SER A 811 28.89 2.25 14.07
CA SER A 811 27.74 1.57 13.51
C SER A 811 28.16 0.20 12.98
N GLY A 812 27.44 -0.84 13.39
CA GLY A 812 27.79 -2.23 13.09
C GLY A 812 27.33 -3.19 14.19
N THR A 813 28.13 -4.23 14.40
CA THR A 813 27.80 -5.41 15.18
C THR A 813 28.68 -5.55 16.42
N GLY A 814 28.04 -5.74 17.58
CA GLY A 814 28.67 -6.09 18.84
C GLY A 814 28.20 -7.47 19.33
N VAL A 815 29.14 -8.33 19.72
CA VAL A 815 28.87 -9.68 20.23
C VAL A 815 29.13 -9.74 21.73
N TYR A 816 28.08 -10.08 22.46
CA TYR A 816 28.07 -10.29 23.90
C TYR A 816 28.14 -11.79 24.21
N THR A 817 29.03 -12.18 25.11
CA THR A 817 29.08 -13.55 25.64
C THR A 817 29.05 -13.55 27.17
N SER A 818 28.35 -14.53 27.73
CA SER A 818 28.36 -14.78 29.17
C SER A 818 28.01 -16.25 29.45
N THR A 819 28.03 -16.62 30.73
CA THR A 819 27.58 -17.92 31.21
C THR A 819 26.63 -17.73 32.38
N PHE A 820 25.77 -18.71 32.63
CA PHE A 820 24.91 -18.73 33.81
C PHE A 820 24.65 -20.18 34.25
N ILE A 821 24.27 -20.36 35.52
CA ILE A 821 24.08 -21.68 36.12
C ILE A 821 22.60 -21.93 36.37
N LEU A 822 22.11 -23.10 35.98
CA LEU A 822 20.80 -23.60 36.35
C LEU A 822 20.95 -24.76 37.34
N PRO A 823 20.31 -24.73 38.52
CA PRO A 823 20.55 -25.72 39.57
C PRO A 823 20.05 -27.12 39.20
N THR A 824 19.00 -27.22 38.40
CA THR A 824 18.41 -28.50 37.94
C THR A 824 18.03 -28.39 36.46
N ASN A 825 17.73 -29.54 35.83
CA ASN A 825 17.19 -29.52 34.47
C ASN A 825 15.85 -28.78 34.51
N PRO A 826 15.69 -27.67 33.79
CA PRO A 826 14.56 -26.80 33.96
C PRO A 826 13.27 -27.44 33.41
N PRO A 827 12.28 -27.85 34.24
CA PRO A 827 10.99 -28.29 33.72
C PRO A 827 10.20 -27.07 33.21
N GLY A 828 9.24 -27.31 32.31
CA GLY A 828 8.34 -26.27 31.79
C GLY A 828 8.89 -25.43 30.64
N GLU A 829 8.24 -24.31 30.37
CA GLU A 829 8.62 -23.39 29.30
C GLU A 829 9.49 -22.25 29.84
N TRP A 830 10.54 -21.88 29.11
CA TRP A 830 11.45 -20.81 29.50
C TRP A 830 11.55 -19.78 28.40
N VAL A 831 11.40 -18.51 28.78
CA VAL A 831 11.50 -17.34 27.91
C VAL A 831 12.74 -16.54 28.30
N LEU A 832 13.63 -16.31 27.35
CA LEU A 832 14.68 -15.31 27.47
C LEU A 832 14.08 -13.95 27.13
N ASP A 833 14.24 -12.99 28.04
CA ASP A 833 13.86 -11.59 27.88
C ASP A 833 15.14 -10.76 27.88
N LEU A 834 15.41 -10.08 26.77
CA LEU A 834 16.60 -9.25 26.62
C LEU A 834 16.44 -7.85 27.22
N GLY A 835 15.24 -7.46 27.66
CA GLY A 835 14.94 -6.09 28.04
C GLY A 835 15.10 -5.14 26.85
N GLN A 836 15.88 -4.08 27.02
CA GLN A 836 16.15 -3.11 25.96
C GLN A 836 17.32 -3.55 25.07
N VAL A 837 17.07 -3.53 23.76
CA VAL A 837 18.03 -3.82 22.67
C VAL A 837 17.94 -2.69 21.66
N ASP A 838 19.07 -2.05 21.38
CA ASP A 838 19.17 -0.96 20.41
C ASP A 838 20.11 -1.41 19.27
N GLU A 839 19.62 -2.07 18.22
CA GLU A 839 18.20 -2.16 17.82
C GLU A 839 17.70 -3.57 17.48
N SER A 840 18.60 -4.53 17.22
CA SER A 840 18.20 -5.91 16.92
C SER A 840 19.26 -6.90 17.35
N ALA A 841 18.85 -8.12 17.72
CA ALA A 841 19.75 -9.12 18.27
C ALA A 841 19.52 -10.53 17.70
N ARG A 842 20.59 -11.31 17.53
CA ARG A 842 20.52 -12.77 17.32
C ARG A 842 21.09 -13.50 18.51
N VAL A 843 20.41 -14.55 18.95
CA VAL A 843 20.70 -15.22 20.23
C VAL A 843 21.11 -16.66 20.00
N TRP A 844 22.11 -17.13 20.75
CA TRP A 844 22.45 -18.53 20.86
C TRP A 844 22.56 -18.96 22.32
N ILE A 845 22.00 -20.12 22.63
CA ILE A 845 22.09 -20.78 23.94
C ILE A 845 22.76 -22.14 23.74
N ASN A 846 23.87 -22.39 24.44
CA ASN A 846 24.65 -23.63 24.31
C ASN A 846 24.98 -23.99 22.85
N GLY A 847 25.30 -22.98 22.03
CA GLY A 847 25.60 -23.13 20.60
C GLY A 847 24.37 -23.29 19.69
N LYS A 848 23.16 -23.42 20.23
CA LYS A 848 21.92 -23.53 19.45
C LYS A 848 21.33 -22.15 19.16
N ASP A 849 20.93 -21.92 17.91
CA ASP A 849 20.31 -20.66 17.46
C ASP A 849 18.88 -20.52 18.02
N ALA A 850 18.65 -19.46 18.79
CA ALA A 850 17.37 -19.10 19.39
C ALA A 850 16.58 -18.06 18.57
N GLY A 851 17.10 -17.68 17.40
CA GLY A 851 16.48 -16.79 16.44
C GLY A 851 16.92 -15.33 16.56
N ILE A 852 16.32 -14.51 15.71
CA ILE A 852 16.56 -13.07 15.61
C ILE A 852 15.40 -12.33 16.31
N LEU A 853 15.75 -11.49 17.26
CA LEU A 853 14.89 -10.59 18.02
C LEU A 853 15.06 -9.17 17.48
N TRP A 854 14.15 -8.77 16.60
CA TRP A 854 14.22 -7.52 15.82
C TRP A 854 13.00 -6.62 16.06
N SER A 855 12.06 -7.06 16.89
CA SER A 855 10.85 -6.30 17.24
C SER A 855 10.50 -6.49 18.71
N ILE A 856 9.68 -5.57 19.21
CA ILE A 856 9.21 -5.58 20.60
C ILE A 856 8.04 -6.57 20.74
N PRO A 857 8.00 -7.36 21.83
CA PRO A 857 9.03 -7.50 22.86
C PRO A 857 10.23 -8.34 22.39
N PHE A 858 11.45 -8.01 22.85
CA PHE A 858 12.67 -8.77 22.54
C PHE A 858 12.78 -10.05 23.37
N LYS A 859 11.86 -11.00 23.10
CA LYS A 859 11.68 -12.25 23.84
C LYS A 859 11.71 -13.47 22.93
N THR A 860 12.36 -14.55 23.35
CA THR A 860 12.32 -15.85 22.64
C THR A 860 12.24 -17.02 23.61
N ARG A 861 11.69 -18.15 23.16
CA ARG A 861 11.60 -19.37 23.96
C ARG A 861 12.88 -20.19 23.83
N VAL A 862 13.49 -20.52 24.96
CA VAL A 862 14.81 -21.18 25.00
C VAL A 862 14.80 -22.48 25.81
N GLY A 863 13.66 -22.90 26.38
CA GLY A 863 13.59 -24.04 27.31
C GLY A 863 14.25 -25.33 26.80
N SER A 864 14.05 -25.70 25.54
CA SER A 864 14.65 -26.89 24.90
C SER A 864 16.16 -26.78 24.64
N MET A 865 16.74 -25.59 24.85
CA MET A 865 18.15 -25.28 24.65
C MET A 865 18.92 -25.22 25.98
N LEU A 866 18.23 -25.18 27.11
CA LEU A 866 18.81 -25.11 28.44
C LEU A 866 19.19 -26.50 28.97
N LYS A 867 20.17 -26.54 29.88
CA LYS A 867 20.60 -27.74 30.61
C LYS A 867 20.89 -27.42 32.08
N ALA A 868 20.87 -28.42 32.95
CA ALA A 868 21.39 -28.29 34.31
C ALA A 868 22.88 -27.89 34.31
N GLY A 869 23.31 -27.17 35.34
CA GLY A 869 24.67 -26.65 35.47
C GLY A 869 24.92 -25.43 34.58
N THR A 870 26.16 -25.30 34.09
CA THR A 870 26.61 -24.13 33.32
C THR A 870 26.04 -24.12 31.90
N ASN A 871 25.43 -23.00 31.54
CA ASN A 871 24.93 -22.68 30.20
C ASN A 871 25.73 -21.51 29.62
N THR A 872 25.98 -21.53 28.31
CA THR A 872 26.62 -20.42 27.59
C THR A 872 25.58 -19.62 26.81
N ILE A 873 25.71 -18.30 26.81
CA ILE A 873 24.88 -17.40 25.99
C ILE A 873 25.77 -16.53 25.11
N LYS A 874 25.38 -16.41 23.85
CA LYS A 874 25.96 -15.46 22.88
C LYS A 874 24.83 -14.62 22.31
N ILE A 875 25.00 -13.30 22.29
CA ILE A 875 24.05 -12.35 21.72
C ILE A 875 24.81 -11.44 20.76
N GLU A 876 24.47 -11.50 19.49
CA GLU A 876 24.96 -10.57 18.46
C GLU A 876 23.95 -9.43 18.36
N VAL A 877 24.40 -8.18 18.43
CA VAL A 877 23.53 -6.99 18.37
C VAL A 877 24.00 -6.07 17.26
N ASP A 878 23.06 -5.63 16.43
CA ASP A 878 23.27 -4.62 15.39
C ASP A 878 22.56 -3.31 15.77
N ASN A 879 23.27 -2.19 15.62
CA ASN A 879 22.71 -0.85 15.86
C ASN A 879 22.39 -0.11 14.54
N LEU A 880 22.00 1.17 14.64
CA LEU A 880 21.71 2.04 13.50
C LEU A 880 22.98 2.65 12.90
N MET A 881 22.90 3.03 11.61
CA MET A 881 23.92 3.81 10.92
C MET A 881 24.05 5.26 11.44
N ALA A 882 23.05 5.74 12.19
CA ALA A 882 22.93 7.13 12.62
C ALA A 882 24.19 7.68 13.31
N ASN A 883 24.83 6.89 14.19
CA ASN A 883 26.02 7.33 14.93
C ASN A 883 27.23 7.57 14.01
N ARG A 884 27.43 6.70 13.02
CA ARG A 884 28.50 6.86 12.04
C ARG A 884 28.24 8.04 11.10
N ILE A 885 27.01 8.19 10.59
CA ILE A 885 26.64 9.30 9.70
C ILE A 885 26.78 10.64 10.41
N ARG A 886 26.30 10.74 11.66
CA ARG A 886 26.53 11.89 12.53
C ARG A 886 28.01 12.25 12.64
N TYR A 887 28.87 11.27 12.95
CA TYR A 887 30.31 11.50 13.06
C TYR A 887 30.90 12.03 11.74
N MET A 888 30.51 11.46 10.61
CA MET A 888 30.99 11.88 9.29
C MET A 888 30.62 13.33 8.99
N ASP A 889 29.40 13.76 9.34
CA ASP A 889 28.96 15.15 9.17
C ASP A 889 29.71 16.12 10.08
N GLN A 890 29.92 15.76 11.34
CA GLN A 890 30.68 16.59 12.28
C GLN A 890 32.13 16.83 11.85
N HIS A 891 32.72 15.85 11.16
CA HIS A 891 34.11 15.92 10.70
C HIS A 891 34.22 16.26 9.21
N LYS A 892 33.11 16.64 8.56
CA LYS A 892 33.06 17.00 7.13
C LYS A 892 33.66 15.92 6.22
N ILE A 893 33.50 14.65 6.60
CA ILE A 893 33.89 13.52 5.75
C ILE A 893 32.91 13.48 4.58
N GLU A 894 33.42 13.57 3.37
CA GLU A 894 32.58 13.56 2.18
C GLU A 894 31.98 12.17 1.93
N TRP A 895 30.64 12.09 1.95
CA TRP A 895 29.88 10.88 1.60
C TRP A 895 28.66 11.15 0.72
N ARG A 896 28.33 12.43 0.52
CA ARG A 896 27.15 12.89 -0.22
C ARG A 896 27.44 12.92 -1.71
N LYS A 897 27.23 11.79 -2.39
CA LYS A 897 27.46 11.66 -3.84
C LYS A 897 26.17 11.66 -4.64
N TYR A 898 25.43 12.76 -4.60
CA TYR A 898 24.13 12.91 -5.24
C TYR A 898 23.92 14.36 -5.70
N HIS A 899 23.13 14.58 -6.76
CA HIS A 899 22.83 15.94 -7.21
C HIS A 899 22.05 16.73 -6.15
N GLU A 900 22.40 18.01 -5.96
CA GLU A 900 22.24 18.80 -4.72
C GLU A 900 20.82 18.91 -4.13
N ILE A 901 19.76 18.78 -4.94
CA ILE A 901 18.36 18.76 -4.46
C ILE A 901 17.81 17.36 -4.14
N ASN A 902 18.64 16.31 -4.21
CA ASN A 902 18.18 14.93 -4.25
C ASN A 902 18.37 14.14 -2.96
N PHE A 903 18.95 14.71 -1.90
CA PHE A 903 18.99 14.08 -0.58
C PHE A 903 18.62 15.09 0.50
N VAL A 904 17.38 14.96 0.96
CA VAL A 904 16.75 15.86 1.92
C VAL A 904 16.38 15.08 3.18
N ASN A 905 16.10 15.81 4.24
CA ASN A 905 15.58 15.29 5.50
C ASN A 905 14.05 15.10 5.41
N ILE A 906 13.42 14.61 6.49
CA ILE A 906 11.97 14.35 6.51
C ILE A 906 11.10 15.59 6.24
N ASP A 907 11.64 16.80 6.43
CA ASP A 907 10.96 18.09 6.23
C ASP A 907 11.29 18.72 4.87
N TYR A 908 11.87 17.96 3.94
CA TYR A 908 12.35 18.46 2.64
C TYR A 908 13.42 19.57 2.74
N LYS A 909 14.21 19.58 3.82
CA LYS A 909 15.37 20.47 3.99
C LYS A 909 16.67 19.73 3.64
N PRO A 910 17.77 20.43 3.30
CA PRO A 910 19.07 19.79 3.14
C PRO A 910 19.41 18.90 4.34
N PHE A 911 19.82 17.66 4.06
CA PHE A 911 20.09 16.68 5.11
C PHE A 911 21.37 17.01 5.88
N ASP A 912 21.27 17.14 7.20
CA ASP A 912 22.40 17.35 8.12
C ASP A 912 22.21 16.54 9.42
N ALA A 913 23.12 15.61 9.68
CA ALA A 913 23.15 14.80 10.90
C ALA A 913 24.14 15.32 11.95
N SER A 914 24.88 16.42 11.70
CA SER A 914 25.94 16.91 12.59
C SER A 914 25.43 17.28 13.99
N ASN A 915 24.16 17.70 14.06
CA ASN A 915 23.49 18.13 15.28
C ASN A 915 22.69 17.02 15.98
N TRP A 916 22.67 15.80 15.44
CA TRP A 916 21.98 14.68 16.09
C TRP A 916 22.64 14.35 17.42
N LYS A 917 21.84 13.90 18.39
CA LYS A 917 22.38 13.23 19.59
C LYS A 917 22.85 11.82 19.21
N PRO A 918 23.89 11.26 19.86
CA PRO A 918 24.21 9.84 19.71
C PRO A 918 22.97 9.00 20.01
N MET A 919 22.64 8.10 19.09
CA MET A 919 21.59 7.12 19.27
C MET A 919 22.08 6.04 20.24
N PRO A 920 21.26 5.63 21.23
CA PRO A 920 21.53 4.45 22.04
C PRO A 920 21.87 3.24 21.16
N SER A 921 22.74 2.35 21.66
CA SER A 921 23.20 1.20 20.87
C SER A 921 23.62 0.04 21.77
N GLY A 922 23.33 -1.18 21.35
CA GLY A 922 23.76 -2.40 22.02
C GLY A 922 22.70 -3.08 22.86
N LEU A 923 23.16 -3.97 23.74
CA LEU A 923 22.33 -4.68 24.71
C LEU A 923 22.33 -3.90 26.03
N LEU A 924 21.18 -3.31 26.39
CA LEU A 924 21.03 -2.50 27.60
C LEU A 924 20.39 -3.30 28.74
N GLY A 925 19.61 -4.35 28.42
CA GLY A 925 19.03 -5.22 29.43
C GLY A 925 17.83 -4.61 30.16
N PRO A 926 17.50 -5.12 31.36
CA PRO A 926 18.11 -6.28 32.00
C PRO A 926 17.81 -7.58 31.24
N VAL A 927 18.79 -8.47 31.16
CA VAL A 927 18.61 -9.81 30.56
C VAL A 927 18.18 -10.79 31.64
N LYS A 928 17.11 -11.53 31.37
CA LYS A 928 16.55 -12.50 32.32
C LYS A 928 15.93 -13.71 31.65
N LEU A 929 15.89 -14.81 32.40
CA LEU A 929 15.17 -16.02 32.06
C LEU A 929 13.90 -16.11 32.91
N VAL A 930 12.74 -16.21 32.27
CA VAL A 930 11.45 -16.33 32.93
C VAL A 930 10.89 -17.73 32.72
N GLN A 931 10.57 -18.42 33.81
CA GLN A 931 10.00 -19.76 33.80
C GLN A 931 8.47 -19.71 33.85
N TYR A 932 7.84 -20.54 33.03
CA TYR A 932 6.38 -20.72 32.99
C TYR A 932 6.01 -22.21 33.16
N LYS A 933 4.91 -22.43 33.87
CA LYS A 933 4.27 -23.75 34.04
C LYS A 933 3.07 -23.94 33.13
#